data_AF-A0A0G0GL58-F1
#
_entry.id   AF-A0A0G0GL58-F1
#
_cell.length_a   1.000
_cell.length_b   1.000
_cell.length_c   1.000
_cell.angle_alpha   90.00
_cell.angle_beta   90.00
_cell.angle_gamma   90.00
#
_symmetry.space_group_name_H-M   'P 1'
#
loop_
_entity.id
_entity.type
_entity.pdbx_description
1 polymer ?
#
loop_
_entity_poly.entity_id
_entity_poly.type
_entity_poly.pdbx_seq_one_letter_code
_entity_poly.pdbx_strand_id
1 'polypeptide(L)'
;MNLVKKISIFALTLATVFTMSGSLLPSAKAAGNYGAGSLLAKANTAGAAVYYIGNDGKKYVFPDMKTYFTWYENFDAVVKVSVTELDLYTNGGAVTVRPGTKLVKTSDTAKVFAIEPGGIARHIPTAAIASSLFGANWASRVVDLIPGFFTTYPEGTALSTTLPTGSLVKDGTTYYYIDNGTKRAFSSMDAFEANNFNLTNVLNMSLASYTAGTTITGAETALKGFMAVEGGNQTSGNVTVSLSAATPVVASILADSTANEYPQALIPFTTVNFTASASGSVQVNTVKFTRFGISSDADLGNLYLYDGETRLAEYTSFSDKVVTFSNTSGLFTVPAGTTKAVTLRGDLARGSTSVTSGKTIGFKLDTTSDVTLSSGSVSGTFPATGNLMETAAVSDMGHLYAHAYETGSYPASVRADEADKELWRMTLTADSQDMEVRYMKYTMVGTISATDVQNLELEVAGVKVGATAQIANDNSVIFDLSSSPIAITAGQSKIVVLKGDMMGGSGRVFKFTIQKSADVKVYDTEYGVYNTFTITGTTTAFGVVQPTTGNGTSIDSGTLTVGIATDSPSGNIADGATGLTLAKYSFYAAGEAVKVENLTITCTGSDTTDYISNVKLLLDGSQIGTTDTTLQCNGSSGDSTNYTFGNTFIVPNGTYKYVTAVADTTASSTAAGSTLRIDLSAGSTNAVGQSTLTSLSSTAQQGRTLTVQSGTVVVSENTAFGDKSATSPTGVAGATEAKIASFIVTAGSGEAVDVTQIAMLDASTVSQMGDNFQNLKLKNSSGTQIGSTIGNLNTSGTATSYTFSPSTAIRIASGEQYVVDVYADVKSSVQDSATVLTPVIKADSVTATGVSTSADASYTTDVSLQNGYLSAAGNLTITSDPDSTVAQQLVMGATDYELATFRLTSDASEAVRVSELVISDNTSSAATGTLKNAKLFVEGVQIGQTVQFDTTSATSTYAHAKFTNLDLTIPVDSTVMVTVKVDATPYSSGAVSGSTHTLAILANYNGGNEGVTAFGVSSGTELTGATLDFSASPDADVTVNQMTVYRTKLTAAFASDSPSGATTGGTGATVAKFVVTNSANVGNYSATIKVMNIGMDQTGISIPAATNRALTIYKDSLATSALATTNYGTANNGNFTDSAFTDAGFTDVEITPGTSKTFFVTLDTNDAGTTDSLSINLEASDITWTDDVTSSITTVNSLPLTPKTLTY
;
A
#
# COMPACT_ATOMS: atom_id res chain seq x y z
N MET A 1 54.65 -49.01 10.45
CA MET A 1 56.02 -49.36 10.87
C MET A 1 56.78 -48.06 11.11
N ASN A 2 57.26 -47.82 12.35
CA ASN A 2 58.15 -46.73 12.84
C ASN A 2 57.80 -45.25 12.47
N LEU A 3 57.65 -44.31 13.42
CA LEU A 3 58.61 -43.74 14.39
C LEU A 3 59.70 -42.91 13.66
N VAL A 4 59.82 -41.59 13.82
CA VAL A 4 60.57 -40.82 14.86
C VAL A 4 60.30 -39.30 14.56
N LYS A 5 59.80 -38.43 15.46
CA LYS A 5 60.52 -37.51 16.42
C LYS A 5 61.64 -36.65 15.76
N LYS A 6 62.05 -35.44 16.17
CA LYS A 6 61.58 -34.28 16.98
C LYS A 6 62.79 -33.29 17.05
N ILE A 7 62.60 -31.97 17.31
CA ILE A 7 63.57 -31.06 18.02
C ILE A 7 64.87 -30.66 17.22
N SER A 8 65.55 -29.49 17.34
CA SER A 8 65.25 -28.12 17.84
C SER A 8 66.43 -27.11 17.63
N ILE A 9 66.17 -25.79 17.80
CA ILE A 9 67.00 -24.73 18.47
C ILE A 9 68.20 -24.00 17.75
N PHE A 10 68.05 -22.65 17.69
CA PHE A 10 68.97 -21.46 17.73
C PHE A 10 70.51 -21.52 17.60
N ALA A 11 71.07 -20.56 16.81
CA ALA A 11 72.02 -19.45 17.18
C ALA A 11 72.64 -18.81 15.88
N LEU A 12 72.63 -17.48 15.63
CA LEU A 12 73.53 -16.38 16.11
C LEU A 12 75.04 -16.63 15.77
N THR A 13 75.86 -15.74 15.16
CA THR A 13 75.99 -14.25 15.22
C THR A 13 76.58 -13.59 13.93
N LEU A 14 76.59 -12.23 13.92
CA LEU A 14 77.44 -11.23 13.20
C LEU A 14 78.81 -11.70 12.63
N ALA A 15 79.45 -11.07 11.61
CA ALA A 15 79.22 -9.85 10.79
C ALA A 15 79.90 -10.03 9.37
N THR A 16 80.30 -9.08 8.48
CA THR A 16 80.62 -7.62 8.48
C THR A 16 80.50 -7.02 7.04
N VAL A 17 80.78 -5.71 6.84
CA VAL A 17 80.54 -4.93 5.59
C VAL A 17 81.78 -4.71 4.71
N PHE A 18 81.60 -4.64 3.38
CA PHE A 18 82.42 -3.82 2.46
C PHE A 18 81.56 -3.28 1.29
N THR A 19 81.94 -2.15 0.68
CA THR A 19 81.11 -1.41 -0.29
C THR A 19 81.90 -0.89 -1.51
N MET A 20 81.40 -1.10 -2.73
CA MET A 20 81.38 -0.04 -3.77
C MET A 20 80.52 -0.37 -5.02
N SER A 21 79.63 0.57 -5.34
CA SER A 21 79.10 0.99 -6.65
C SER A 21 79.34 0.15 -7.94
N GLY A 22 78.26 -0.16 -8.67
CA GLY A 22 78.34 -0.36 -10.14
C GLY A 22 77.15 -1.06 -10.82
N SER A 23 76.37 -0.30 -11.62
CA SER A 23 75.32 -0.77 -12.56
C SER A 23 74.05 -1.42 -11.99
N LEU A 24 72.95 -1.30 -12.76
CA LEU A 24 71.62 -1.80 -12.41
C LEU A 24 71.42 -3.24 -12.92
N LEU A 25 71.29 -4.18 -12.00
CA LEU A 25 70.67 -5.48 -12.23
C LEU A 25 69.61 -5.70 -11.15
N PRO A 26 68.37 -6.11 -11.48
CA PRO A 26 67.41 -6.55 -10.47
C PRO A 26 67.95 -7.83 -9.84
N SER A 27 68.56 -7.71 -8.65
CA SER A 27 69.07 -8.88 -7.93
C SER A 27 67.93 -9.81 -7.60
N ALA A 28 67.93 -11.00 -8.22
CA ALA A 28 66.97 -12.05 -7.92
C ALA A 28 67.11 -12.46 -6.44
N LYS A 29 66.22 -11.94 -5.58
CA LYS A 29 66.08 -12.42 -4.21
C LYS A 29 65.77 -13.92 -4.26
N ALA A 30 66.39 -14.69 -3.39
CA ALA A 30 66.12 -16.13 -3.29
C ALA A 30 64.63 -16.38 -3.03
N ALA A 31 64.09 -17.43 -3.66
CA ALA A 31 62.70 -17.83 -3.50
C ALA A 31 62.34 -18.06 -2.02
N GLY A 32 61.14 -17.63 -1.63
CA GLY A 32 60.59 -17.90 -0.30
C GLY A 32 60.93 -16.92 0.84
N ASN A 33 61.59 -15.76 0.61
CA ASN A 33 61.64 -14.70 1.63
C ASN A 33 61.69 -13.27 1.05
N TYR A 34 60.52 -12.65 0.92
CA TYR A 34 60.32 -11.25 0.56
C TYR A 34 60.08 -10.41 1.82
N GLY A 35 61.02 -9.51 2.12
CA GLY A 35 60.86 -8.55 3.22
C GLY A 35 59.86 -7.42 2.91
N ALA A 36 59.54 -6.64 3.96
CA ALA A 36 58.64 -5.50 3.88
C ALA A 36 58.97 -4.53 2.72
N GLY A 37 57.93 -3.99 2.08
CA GLY A 37 58.04 -3.12 0.92
C GLY A 37 58.17 -3.84 -0.43
N SER A 38 58.27 -5.18 -0.46
CA SER A 38 58.21 -5.94 -1.73
C SER A 38 56.80 -5.94 -2.33
N LEU A 39 56.74 -5.87 -3.66
CA LEU A 39 55.52 -6.04 -4.46
C LEU A 39 55.52 -7.42 -5.12
N LEU A 40 54.47 -8.21 -4.89
CA LEU A 40 54.32 -9.56 -5.43
C LEU A 40 53.05 -9.68 -6.30
N ALA A 41 53.09 -10.49 -7.35
CA ALA A 41 51.91 -10.88 -8.12
C ALA A 41 51.99 -12.35 -8.55
N LYS A 42 50.84 -12.98 -8.80
CA LYS A 42 50.78 -14.40 -9.20
C LYS A 42 51.42 -14.60 -10.59
N ALA A 43 52.40 -15.49 -10.66
CA ALA A 43 53.05 -15.87 -11.91
C ALA A 43 52.07 -16.50 -12.92
N ASN A 44 52.42 -16.42 -14.20
CA ASN A 44 51.70 -17.01 -15.34
C ASN A 44 50.21 -16.64 -15.43
N THR A 45 49.79 -15.56 -14.75
CA THR A 45 48.41 -15.08 -14.70
C THR A 45 48.36 -13.67 -15.28
N ALA A 46 47.69 -13.48 -16.43
CA ALA A 46 47.45 -12.16 -16.99
C ALA A 46 46.44 -11.40 -16.12
N GLY A 47 46.66 -10.09 -15.90
CA GLY A 47 45.80 -9.27 -15.03
C GLY A 47 45.83 -9.66 -13.55
N ALA A 48 46.88 -10.36 -13.08
CA ALA A 48 47.01 -10.76 -11.69
C ALA A 48 47.00 -9.56 -10.73
N ALA A 49 46.26 -9.68 -9.61
CA ALA A 49 46.30 -8.71 -8.53
C ALA A 49 47.73 -8.58 -7.95
N VAL A 50 48.12 -7.34 -7.67
CA VAL A 50 49.38 -6.99 -7.02
C VAL A 50 49.18 -6.91 -5.51
N TYR A 51 50.14 -7.43 -4.76
CA TYR A 51 50.16 -7.43 -3.30
C TYR A 51 51.41 -6.70 -2.79
N TYR A 52 51.22 -5.80 -1.83
CA TYR A 52 52.29 -5.18 -1.06
C TYR A 52 52.57 -5.98 0.21
N ILE A 53 53.84 -6.26 0.51
CA ILE A 53 54.23 -6.91 1.77
C ILE A 53 54.45 -5.85 2.85
N GLY A 54 53.60 -5.87 3.87
CA GLY A 54 53.64 -4.95 5.01
C GLY A 54 54.83 -5.18 5.94
N ASN A 55 55.12 -4.18 6.79
CA ASN A 55 56.15 -4.30 7.83
C ASN A 55 55.76 -5.28 8.96
N ASP A 56 54.48 -5.64 9.02
CA ASP A 56 53.88 -6.65 9.89
C ASP A 56 53.94 -8.08 9.30
N GLY A 57 54.52 -8.25 8.10
CA GLY A 57 54.61 -9.54 7.42
C GLY A 57 53.32 -10.01 6.74
N LYS A 58 52.33 -9.14 6.50
CA LYS A 58 51.10 -9.49 5.79
C LYS A 58 51.10 -9.05 4.32
N LYS A 59 50.31 -9.70 3.47
CA LYS A 59 50.06 -9.30 2.07
C LYS A 59 48.82 -8.41 1.98
N TYR A 60 48.99 -7.20 1.46
CA TYR A 60 47.93 -6.21 1.24
C TYR A 60 47.63 -6.10 -0.24
N VAL A 61 46.38 -6.35 -0.66
CA VAL A 61 46.01 -6.30 -2.08
C VAL A 61 45.82 -4.86 -2.55
N PHE A 62 46.28 -4.53 -3.76
CA PHE A 62 45.83 -3.32 -4.44
C PHE A 62 44.43 -3.55 -5.03
N PRO A 63 43.38 -2.81 -4.62
CA PRO A 63 42.01 -3.03 -5.12
C PRO A 63 41.88 -2.81 -6.63
N ASP A 64 42.58 -1.80 -7.14
CA ASP A 64 42.56 -1.44 -8.56
C ASP A 64 43.87 -0.77 -9.01
N MET A 65 43.98 -0.65 -10.34
CA MET A 65 45.10 -0.01 -11.02
C MET A 65 45.22 1.50 -10.71
N LYS A 66 44.10 2.19 -10.42
CA LYS A 66 44.10 3.63 -10.08
C LYS A 66 44.84 3.85 -8.77
N THR A 67 44.56 3.00 -7.78
CA THR A 67 45.13 2.98 -6.45
C THR A 67 46.62 2.63 -6.50
N TYR A 68 47.01 1.63 -7.28
CA TYR A 68 48.41 1.28 -7.51
C TYR A 68 49.23 2.47 -8.07
N PHE A 69 48.71 3.17 -9.08
CA PHE A 69 49.35 4.36 -9.67
C PHE A 69 49.36 5.61 -8.77
N THR A 70 48.86 5.54 -7.53
CA THR A 70 49.13 6.57 -6.51
C THR A 70 50.43 6.33 -5.73
N TRP A 71 50.95 5.10 -5.74
CA TRP A 71 52.16 4.69 -5.01
C TRP A 71 53.37 4.42 -5.91
N TYR A 72 53.15 3.92 -7.13
CA TYR A 72 54.21 3.50 -8.06
C TYR A 72 53.91 3.95 -9.48
N GLU A 73 54.95 4.21 -10.29
CA GLU A 73 54.78 4.77 -11.65
C GLU A 73 54.50 3.69 -12.71
N ASN A 74 55.01 2.47 -12.51
CA ASN A 74 54.86 1.34 -13.41
C ASN A 74 54.89 0.01 -12.63
N PHE A 75 54.84 -1.13 -13.33
CA PHE A 75 54.83 -2.47 -12.73
C PHE A 75 56.22 -3.15 -12.66
N ASP A 76 57.31 -2.46 -12.99
CA ASP A 76 58.66 -3.06 -13.09
C ASP A 76 59.19 -3.57 -11.74
N ALA A 77 58.69 -3.00 -10.64
CA ALA A 77 59.00 -3.41 -9.27
C ALA A 77 58.22 -4.65 -8.79
N VAL A 78 57.27 -5.19 -9.58
CA VAL A 78 56.42 -6.32 -9.18
C VAL A 78 57.08 -7.66 -9.52
N VAL A 79 57.42 -8.43 -8.48
CA VAL A 79 57.97 -9.78 -8.63
C VAL A 79 56.85 -10.79 -8.87
N LYS A 80 56.96 -11.57 -9.94
CA LYS A 80 56.01 -12.66 -10.24
C LYS A 80 56.42 -13.94 -9.52
N VAL A 81 55.53 -14.47 -8.68
CA VAL A 81 55.81 -15.56 -7.73
C VAL A 81 54.74 -16.67 -7.80
N SER A 82 55.03 -17.85 -7.26
CA SER A 82 54.06 -18.93 -7.14
C SER A 82 52.94 -18.62 -6.12
N VAL A 83 51.85 -19.38 -6.18
CA VAL A 83 50.77 -19.29 -5.16
C VAL A 83 51.31 -19.66 -3.78
N THR A 84 52.11 -20.73 -3.69
CA THR A 84 52.77 -21.17 -2.46
C THR A 84 53.63 -20.09 -1.81
N GLU A 85 54.30 -19.24 -2.60
CA GLU A 85 55.09 -18.11 -2.10
C GLU A 85 54.24 -16.92 -1.67
N LEU A 86 53.08 -16.68 -2.30
CA LEU A 86 52.10 -15.71 -1.79
C LEU A 86 51.52 -16.18 -0.46
N ASP A 87 51.28 -17.47 -0.28
CA ASP A 87 50.65 -18.04 0.92
C ASP A 87 51.59 -18.19 2.13
N LEU A 88 52.86 -17.81 1.99
CA LEU A 88 53.75 -17.51 3.11
C LEU A 88 53.30 -16.27 3.91
N TYR A 89 52.48 -15.40 3.31
CA TYR A 89 52.01 -14.14 3.88
C TYR A 89 50.50 -14.20 4.12
N THR A 90 50.07 -13.91 5.35
CA THR A 90 48.64 -13.84 5.69
C THR A 90 48.02 -12.56 5.10
N ASN A 91 46.71 -12.59 4.81
CA ASN A 91 46.03 -11.44 4.23
C ASN A 91 45.94 -10.29 5.25
N GLY A 92 46.45 -9.11 4.87
CA GLY A 92 46.41 -7.90 5.72
C GLY A 92 45.21 -6.99 5.46
N GLY A 93 44.54 -7.15 4.32
CA GLY A 93 43.50 -6.24 3.83
C GLY A 93 43.90 -5.61 2.50
N ALA A 94 43.49 -4.36 2.28
CA ALA A 94 43.76 -3.61 1.06
C ALA A 94 44.76 -2.46 1.27
N VAL A 95 45.51 -2.12 0.22
CA VAL A 95 46.26 -0.88 0.13
C VAL A 95 45.32 0.27 -0.24
N THR A 96 45.33 1.36 0.52
CA THR A 96 44.54 2.55 0.24
C THR A 96 45.19 3.45 -0.82
N VAL A 97 44.44 4.38 -1.39
CA VAL A 97 44.98 5.53 -2.13
C VAL A 97 46.03 6.23 -1.28
N ARG A 98 47.13 6.64 -1.91
CA ARG A 98 48.24 7.30 -1.21
C ARG A 98 47.81 8.64 -0.60
N PRO A 99 48.22 8.94 0.65
CA PRO A 99 47.92 10.22 1.29
C PRO A 99 48.28 11.43 0.42
N GLY A 100 47.39 12.43 0.40
CA GLY A 100 47.56 13.69 -0.35
C GLY A 100 47.50 13.62 -1.88
N THR A 101 47.65 12.45 -2.53
CA THR A 101 47.84 12.40 -3.99
C THR A 101 46.56 12.59 -4.81
N LYS A 102 45.47 11.94 -4.40
CA LYS A 102 44.16 11.98 -5.07
C LYS A 102 43.06 12.23 -4.03
N LEU A 103 41.94 12.72 -4.52
CA LEU A 103 40.68 12.74 -3.78
C LEU A 103 39.88 11.50 -4.16
N VAL A 104 39.04 10.99 -3.27
CA VAL A 104 38.29 9.74 -3.51
C VAL A 104 36.79 9.93 -3.32
N LYS A 105 36.02 9.11 -4.04
CA LYS A 105 34.61 8.82 -3.76
C LYS A 105 34.27 7.39 -4.21
N THR A 106 33.02 6.98 -4.05
CA THR A 106 32.45 5.76 -4.66
C THR A 106 31.30 6.13 -5.59
N SER A 107 30.70 5.14 -6.27
CA SER A 107 29.39 5.28 -6.92
C SER A 107 28.27 5.63 -5.95
N ASP A 108 28.41 5.22 -4.69
CA ASP A 108 27.32 5.13 -3.71
C ASP A 108 27.25 6.37 -2.80
N THR A 109 28.10 7.38 -3.06
CA THR A 109 28.08 8.65 -2.32
C THR A 109 28.45 9.85 -3.17
N ALA A 110 27.81 10.98 -2.89
CA ALA A 110 28.17 12.30 -3.42
C ALA A 110 29.29 12.98 -2.59
N LYS A 111 29.65 12.44 -1.41
CA LYS A 111 30.77 12.93 -0.60
C LYS A 111 32.09 12.75 -1.36
N VAL A 112 33.00 13.73 -1.24
CA VAL A 112 34.39 13.63 -1.71
C VAL A 112 35.33 13.72 -0.50
N PHE A 113 36.35 12.87 -0.46
CA PHE A 113 37.28 12.76 0.65
C PHE A 113 38.72 12.99 0.18
N ALA A 114 39.54 13.62 1.02
CA ALA A 114 41.00 13.55 0.89
C ALA A 114 41.54 12.47 1.83
N ILE A 115 42.65 11.82 1.44
CA ILE A 115 43.25 10.74 2.24
C ILE A 115 44.47 11.24 3.01
N GLU A 116 44.52 10.94 4.30
CA GLU A 116 45.67 11.14 5.21
C GLU A 116 46.39 9.81 5.51
N PRO A 117 47.60 9.82 6.11
CA PRO A 117 48.30 8.61 6.54
C PRO A 117 47.42 7.68 7.39
N GLY A 118 47.62 6.38 7.24
CA GLY A 118 46.71 5.36 7.77
C GLY A 118 45.40 5.19 6.97
N GLY A 119 45.27 5.82 5.80
CA GLY A 119 44.08 5.67 4.95
C GLY A 119 42.85 6.42 5.47
N ILE A 120 43.05 7.40 6.36
CA ILE A 120 41.95 8.15 6.98
C ILE A 120 41.28 9.03 5.93
N ALA A 121 39.98 8.83 5.70
CA ALA A 121 39.17 9.59 4.77
C ALA A 121 38.63 10.86 5.41
N ARG A 122 39.19 12.01 5.03
CA ARG A 122 38.79 13.34 5.51
C ARG A 122 37.75 13.94 4.57
N HIS A 123 36.49 13.99 4.99
CA HIS A 123 35.40 14.55 4.18
C HIS A 123 35.65 16.03 3.84
N ILE A 124 35.38 16.44 2.60
CA ILE A 124 35.45 17.82 2.13
C ILE A 124 34.03 18.40 2.02
N PRO A 125 33.57 19.27 2.95
CA PRO A 125 32.16 19.64 3.04
C PRO A 125 31.60 20.46 1.87
N THR A 126 32.44 21.20 1.13
CA THR A 126 32.00 22.06 0.03
C THR A 126 33.02 22.13 -1.11
N ALA A 127 32.52 22.40 -2.32
CA ALA A 127 33.37 22.69 -3.49
C ALA A 127 34.24 23.95 -3.30
N ALA A 128 33.83 24.89 -2.43
CA ALA A 128 34.64 26.07 -2.07
C ALA A 128 35.89 25.67 -1.26
N ILE A 129 35.73 24.80 -0.26
CA ILE A 129 36.85 24.22 0.49
C ILE A 129 37.73 23.38 -0.45
N ALA A 130 37.13 22.56 -1.30
CA ALA A 130 37.87 21.76 -2.29
C ALA A 130 38.72 22.64 -3.23
N SER A 131 38.15 23.71 -3.77
CA SER A 131 38.86 24.66 -4.64
C SER A 131 39.90 25.51 -3.90
N SER A 132 39.70 25.78 -2.61
CA SER A 132 40.68 26.51 -1.79
C SER A 132 41.88 25.64 -1.41
N LEU A 133 41.68 24.34 -1.19
CA LEU A 133 42.72 23.41 -0.76
C LEU A 133 43.45 22.73 -1.93
N PHE A 134 42.75 22.44 -3.03
CA PHE A 134 43.31 21.67 -4.15
C PHE A 134 43.30 22.43 -5.49
N GLY A 135 42.96 23.73 -5.48
CA GLY A 135 42.88 24.61 -6.64
C GLY A 135 41.62 24.42 -7.48
N ALA A 136 41.38 25.31 -8.45
CA ALA A 136 40.17 25.30 -9.27
C ALA A 136 39.92 23.97 -10.01
N ASN A 137 40.98 23.24 -10.36
CA ASN A 137 40.91 21.95 -11.05
C ASN A 137 40.80 20.74 -10.09
N TRP A 138 40.44 20.94 -8.80
CA TRP A 138 40.38 19.86 -7.79
C TRP A 138 39.60 18.61 -8.24
N ALA A 139 38.56 18.80 -9.06
CA ALA A 139 37.72 17.73 -9.59
C ALA A 139 38.51 16.69 -10.42
N SER A 140 39.57 17.09 -11.15
CA SER A 140 40.41 16.14 -11.90
C SER A 140 41.39 15.35 -11.03
N ARG A 141 41.46 15.64 -9.71
CA ARG A 141 42.16 14.82 -8.72
C ARG A 141 41.24 13.76 -8.10
N VAL A 142 39.94 13.76 -8.38
CA VAL A 142 38.97 12.77 -7.85
C VAL A 142 39.09 11.45 -8.61
N VAL A 143 39.14 10.33 -7.89
CA VAL A 143 39.08 8.97 -8.44
C VAL A 143 37.96 8.16 -7.79
N ASP A 144 37.17 7.46 -8.59
CA ASP A 144 36.17 6.51 -8.10
C ASP A 144 36.83 5.20 -7.64
N LEU A 145 36.58 4.82 -6.40
CA LEU A 145 36.99 3.54 -5.81
C LEU A 145 35.87 2.50 -5.95
N ILE A 146 36.26 1.22 -5.96
CA ILE A 146 35.34 0.08 -5.87
C ILE A 146 34.65 0.12 -4.48
N PRO A 147 33.31 0.19 -4.38
CA PRO A 147 32.63 0.47 -3.11
C PRO A 147 32.94 -0.53 -1.98
N GLY A 148 33.05 -1.82 -2.29
CA GLY A 148 33.38 -2.86 -1.31
C GLY A 148 34.75 -2.71 -0.63
N PHE A 149 35.65 -1.89 -1.19
CA PHE A 149 36.94 -1.54 -0.60
C PHE A 149 36.94 -0.16 0.09
N PHE A 150 35.86 0.61 0.03
CA PHE A 150 35.77 1.88 0.76
C PHE A 150 35.64 1.68 2.28
N THR A 151 35.20 0.50 2.70
CA THR A 151 35.17 0.04 4.10
C THR A 151 36.55 -0.01 4.78
N THR A 152 37.65 0.00 4.01
CA THR A 152 39.02 0.03 4.57
C THR A 152 39.54 1.44 4.87
N TYR A 153 38.70 2.47 4.77
CA TYR A 153 39.05 3.87 5.02
C TYR A 153 38.30 4.40 6.27
N PRO A 154 38.95 4.61 7.42
CA PRO A 154 38.32 5.22 8.58
C PRO A 154 37.91 6.68 8.28
N GLU A 155 36.64 7.06 8.50
CA GLU A 155 36.21 8.47 8.31
C GLU A 155 36.77 9.35 9.45
N GLY A 156 37.57 10.35 9.08
CA GLY A 156 38.13 11.35 9.99
C GLY A 156 37.32 12.66 9.97
N THR A 157 37.60 13.56 10.92
CA THR A 157 36.88 14.85 11.01
C THR A 157 37.00 15.67 9.72
N ALA A 158 35.94 16.36 9.30
CA ALA A 158 35.94 17.04 8.01
C ALA A 158 37.04 18.12 7.87
N LEU A 159 37.50 18.37 6.63
CA LEU A 159 38.44 19.45 6.33
C LEU A 159 37.74 20.81 6.33
N SER A 160 38.46 21.84 6.78
CA SER A 160 38.00 23.22 6.88
C SER A 160 38.86 24.17 6.04
N THR A 161 40.07 24.49 6.49
CA THR A 161 40.94 25.53 5.90
C THR A 161 42.41 25.11 5.74
N THR A 162 42.79 23.93 6.24
CA THR A 162 44.15 23.38 6.12
C THR A 162 44.20 22.22 5.15
N LEU A 163 45.27 22.14 4.37
CA LEU A 163 45.66 20.92 3.63
C LEU A 163 45.75 19.71 4.58
N PRO A 164 45.30 18.53 4.15
CA PRO A 164 45.47 17.29 4.90
C PRO A 164 46.95 16.87 4.96
N THR A 165 47.29 16.15 6.01
CA THR A 165 48.57 15.45 6.18
C THR A 165 48.84 14.55 4.97
N GLY A 166 50.08 14.53 4.47
CA GLY A 166 50.42 13.84 3.23
C GLY A 166 50.38 14.70 1.97
N SER A 167 49.83 15.92 2.02
CA SER A 167 49.80 16.81 0.85
C SER A 167 51.20 17.19 0.39
N LEU A 168 51.47 17.05 -0.91
CA LEU A 168 52.69 17.54 -1.55
C LEU A 168 52.44 18.92 -2.15
N VAL A 169 53.32 19.88 -1.87
CA VAL A 169 53.14 21.27 -2.29
C VAL A 169 54.44 21.86 -2.79
N LYS A 170 54.37 22.66 -3.86
CA LYS A 170 55.42 23.54 -4.34
C LYS A 170 55.12 24.97 -3.93
N ASP A 171 56.04 25.58 -3.18
CA ASP A 171 56.01 27.00 -2.80
C ASP A 171 57.30 27.64 -3.31
N GLY A 172 57.18 28.52 -4.31
CA GLY A 172 58.30 29.03 -5.09
C GLY A 172 59.05 27.92 -5.85
N THR A 173 60.33 27.74 -5.53
CA THR A 173 61.21 26.71 -6.12
C THR A 173 61.31 25.43 -5.29
N THR A 174 60.82 25.43 -4.04
CA THR A 174 60.99 24.32 -3.08
C THR A 174 59.75 23.44 -3.02
N TYR A 175 59.96 22.13 -2.91
CA TYR A 175 58.91 21.14 -2.67
C TYR A 175 58.82 20.84 -1.16
N TYR A 176 57.59 20.68 -0.67
CA TYR A 176 57.26 20.43 0.72
C TYR A 176 56.28 19.26 0.85
N TYR A 177 56.41 18.53 1.94
CA TYR A 177 55.42 17.60 2.48
C TYR A 177 54.68 18.27 3.65
N ILE A 178 53.35 18.16 3.69
CA ILE A 178 52.53 18.67 4.80
C ILE A 178 52.37 17.59 5.87
N ASP A 179 52.83 17.90 7.08
CA ASP A 179 52.88 16.97 8.21
C ASP A 179 52.21 17.61 9.44
N ASN A 180 50.98 17.17 9.75
CA ASN A 180 50.15 17.66 10.86
C ASN A 180 50.14 19.20 11.02
N GLY A 181 49.90 19.92 9.93
CA GLY A 181 49.87 21.40 9.91
C GLY A 181 51.24 22.09 9.80
N THR A 182 52.35 21.34 9.74
CA THR A 182 53.70 21.86 9.45
C THR A 182 54.09 21.62 7.99
N LYS A 183 55.08 22.37 7.48
CA LYS A 183 55.68 22.15 6.15
C LYS A 183 57.12 21.63 6.29
N ARG A 184 57.37 20.45 5.71
CA ARG A 184 58.68 19.77 5.72
C ARG A 184 59.30 19.84 4.33
N ALA A 185 60.38 20.59 4.17
CA ALA A 185 61.03 20.78 2.87
C ALA A 185 61.80 19.52 2.43
N PHE A 186 61.80 19.19 1.14
CA PHE A 186 62.74 18.21 0.57
C PHE A 186 64.07 18.91 0.23
N SER A 187 65.22 18.32 0.61
CA SER A 187 66.53 18.95 0.36
C SER A 187 67.00 18.90 -1.09
N SER A 188 66.47 17.97 -1.88
CA SER A 188 66.79 17.74 -3.29
C SER A 188 65.63 17.02 -3.98
N MET A 189 65.66 16.93 -5.31
CA MET A 189 64.70 16.06 -6.03
C MET A 189 64.94 14.59 -5.68
N ASP A 190 66.20 14.18 -5.53
CA ASP A 190 66.61 12.85 -5.09
C ASP A 190 65.93 12.45 -3.76
N ALA A 191 65.74 13.40 -2.82
CA ALA A 191 65.04 13.16 -1.57
C ALA A 191 63.51 13.01 -1.73
N PHE A 192 62.92 13.63 -2.76
CA PHE A 192 61.51 13.47 -3.13
C PHE A 192 61.27 12.12 -3.83
N GLU A 193 62.12 11.79 -4.82
CA GLU A 193 62.08 10.54 -5.59
C GLU A 193 62.48 9.31 -4.73
N ALA A 194 63.42 9.44 -3.79
CA ALA A 194 63.79 8.36 -2.87
C ALA A 194 62.63 7.96 -1.93
N ASN A 195 61.61 8.81 -1.79
CA ASN A 195 60.35 8.52 -1.12
C ASN A 195 59.23 8.08 -2.09
N ASN A 196 59.56 7.71 -3.33
CA ASN A 196 58.63 7.31 -4.39
C ASN A 196 57.56 8.39 -4.73
N PHE A 197 57.76 9.67 -4.38
CA PHE A 197 56.78 10.72 -4.72
C PHE A 197 56.88 11.12 -6.20
N ASN A 198 55.75 11.46 -6.82
CA ASN A 198 55.67 11.84 -8.23
C ASN A 198 55.08 13.27 -8.39
N LEU A 199 55.68 14.06 -9.29
CA LEU A 199 55.36 15.48 -9.48
C LEU A 199 53.93 15.77 -9.94
N THR A 200 53.23 14.82 -10.59
CA THR A 200 51.83 15.01 -11.06
C THR A 200 50.82 15.16 -9.93
N ASN A 201 51.20 14.83 -8.69
CA ASN A 201 50.34 14.93 -7.52
C ASN A 201 50.57 16.20 -6.68
N VAL A 202 51.59 17.00 -7.02
CA VAL A 202 52.00 18.20 -6.28
C VAL A 202 51.05 19.38 -6.55
N LEU A 203 50.64 20.06 -5.47
CA LEU A 203 49.87 21.30 -5.52
C LEU A 203 50.81 22.51 -5.67
N ASN A 204 50.43 23.54 -6.43
CA ASN A 204 51.25 24.75 -6.60
C ASN A 204 50.57 25.93 -5.88
N MET A 205 51.00 26.23 -4.65
CA MET A 205 50.40 27.26 -3.79
C MET A 205 51.35 27.70 -2.68
N SER A 206 51.15 28.89 -2.12
CA SER A 206 51.99 29.38 -1.02
C SER A 206 51.62 28.78 0.33
N LEU A 207 52.63 28.43 1.12
CA LEU A 207 52.52 27.89 2.46
C LEU A 207 52.92 28.92 3.53
N ALA A 208 52.65 30.21 3.30
CA ALA A 208 53.02 31.29 4.22
C ALA A 208 52.44 31.12 5.64
N SER A 209 51.30 30.45 5.78
CA SER A 209 50.62 30.15 7.06
C SER A 209 51.16 28.92 7.80
N TYR A 210 52.03 28.11 7.18
CA TYR A 210 52.51 26.84 7.74
C TYR A 210 53.86 27.02 8.43
N THR A 211 53.97 26.51 9.67
CA THR A 211 55.24 26.46 10.43
C THR A 211 56.21 25.45 9.81
N ALA A 212 57.51 25.72 9.89
CA ALA A 212 58.53 24.82 9.34
C ALA A 212 58.73 23.59 10.24
N GLY A 213 58.66 22.40 9.64
CA GLY A 213 59.03 21.13 10.24
C GLY A 213 60.42 20.66 9.81
N THR A 214 60.80 19.43 10.18
CA THR A 214 62.09 18.83 9.83
C THR A 214 62.24 18.56 8.32
N THR A 215 63.33 19.04 7.74
CA THR A 215 63.72 18.80 6.33
C THR A 215 63.90 17.32 6.05
N ILE A 216 63.29 16.84 4.96
CA ILE A 216 63.43 15.48 4.43
C ILE A 216 64.67 15.43 3.55
N THR A 217 65.71 14.71 3.98
CA THR A 217 67.01 14.63 3.29
C THR A 217 67.26 13.34 2.52
N GLY A 218 66.29 12.43 2.50
CA GLY A 218 66.38 11.12 1.86
C GLY A 218 65.12 10.29 2.10
N ALA A 219 65.22 8.97 1.89
CA ALA A 219 64.11 8.04 2.10
C ALA A 219 63.72 7.92 3.58
N GLU A 220 62.44 8.15 3.88
CA GLU A 220 61.81 7.93 5.19
C GLU A 220 60.79 6.79 5.08
N THR A 221 60.89 5.77 5.94
CA THR A 221 60.06 4.55 5.87
C THR A 221 58.56 4.86 5.87
N ALA A 222 58.12 5.81 6.69
CA ALA A 222 56.72 6.22 6.81
C ALA A 222 56.16 6.98 5.58
N LEU A 223 57.02 7.48 4.70
CA LEU A 223 56.63 8.24 3.50
C LEU A 223 56.71 7.40 2.22
N LYS A 224 57.64 6.43 2.18
CA LYS A 224 58.05 5.71 0.98
C LYS A 224 57.09 4.59 0.52
N GLY A 225 56.41 3.92 1.45
CA GLY A 225 55.57 2.76 1.15
C GLY A 225 54.25 2.78 1.92
N PHE A 226 53.36 1.84 1.60
CA PHE A 226 52.11 1.70 2.34
C PHE A 226 52.39 1.28 3.80
N MET A 227 51.91 2.09 4.73
CA MET A 227 51.91 1.79 6.15
C MET A 227 50.51 1.31 6.52
N ALA A 228 50.39 0.02 6.83
CA ALA A 228 49.17 -0.54 7.37
C ALA A 228 48.85 0.07 8.75
N VAL A 229 47.58 0.24 9.07
CA VAL A 229 47.15 0.67 10.40
C VAL A 229 47.25 -0.52 11.35
N GLU A 230 48.34 -0.59 12.10
CA GLU A 230 48.32 -1.26 13.40
C GLU A 230 47.34 -0.51 14.31
N GLY A 231 46.45 -1.24 14.99
CA GLY A 231 45.38 -0.66 15.78
C GLY A 231 45.87 0.03 17.06
N GLY A 232 46.30 1.30 16.95
CA GLY A 232 46.63 2.10 18.12
C GLY A 232 47.30 3.44 17.79
N ASN A 233 46.64 4.55 18.14
CA ASN A 233 47.32 5.84 18.30
C ASN A 233 48.29 5.73 19.48
N GLN A 234 49.59 5.57 19.20
CA GLN A 234 50.66 5.66 20.19
C GLN A 234 51.33 7.05 20.16
N THR A 235 50.53 8.11 20.34
CA THR A 235 51.06 9.33 20.94
C THR A 235 51.23 9.06 22.43
N SER A 236 52.44 9.30 22.96
CA SER A 236 52.79 9.02 24.37
C SER A 236 51.96 9.87 25.34
N GLY A 237 50.77 9.39 25.70
CA GLY A 237 49.93 9.96 26.74
C GLY A 237 50.47 9.60 28.13
N ASN A 238 50.46 10.57 29.04
CA ASN A 238 50.79 10.33 30.44
C ASN A 238 49.50 10.10 31.22
N VAL A 239 49.57 9.27 32.26
CA VAL A 239 48.44 9.03 33.18
C VAL A 239 48.75 9.64 34.54
N THR A 240 47.86 10.50 35.01
CA THR A 240 47.83 10.99 36.39
C THR A 240 46.89 10.11 37.20
N VAL A 241 47.39 9.54 38.29
CA VAL A 241 46.68 8.63 39.19
C VAL A 241 46.35 9.34 40.50
N SER A 242 45.11 9.24 40.97
CA SER A 242 44.70 9.80 42.26
C SER A 242 43.59 8.97 42.92
N LEU A 243 43.48 9.07 44.25
CA LEU A 243 42.33 8.51 44.95
C LEU A 243 41.05 9.22 44.48
N SER A 244 40.03 8.45 44.11
CA SER A 244 38.75 8.99 43.67
C SER A 244 37.89 9.41 44.85
N ALA A 245 37.16 10.51 44.72
CA ALA A 245 36.09 10.89 45.64
C ALA A 245 34.93 9.87 45.66
N ALA A 246 34.85 8.99 44.66
CA ALA A 246 33.95 7.82 44.62
C ALA A 246 34.49 6.60 45.39
N THR A 247 35.59 6.75 46.16
CA THR A 247 36.06 5.70 47.08
C THR A 247 35.00 5.45 48.15
N PRO A 248 34.57 4.19 48.39
CA PRO A 248 33.56 3.87 49.38
C PRO A 248 33.90 4.39 50.78
N VAL A 249 32.91 4.92 51.48
CA VAL A 249 33.01 5.29 52.90
C VAL A 249 33.20 4.05 53.77
N VAL A 250 33.71 4.24 55.00
CA VAL A 250 33.84 3.16 55.99
C VAL A 250 32.48 2.47 56.19
N ALA A 251 32.45 1.16 56.01
CA ALA A 251 31.27 0.31 56.12
C ALA A 251 31.62 -1.05 56.74
N SER A 252 30.60 -1.75 57.21
CA SER A 252 30.73 -3.14 57.65
C SER A 252 30.73 -4.10 56.46
N ILE A 253 31.63 -5.07 56.49
CA ILE A 253 31.61 -6.25 55.61
C ILE A 253 30.86 -7.36 56.34
N LEU A 254 29.84 -7.92 55.71
CA LEU A 254 29.05 -8.99 56.30
C LEU A 254 29.71 -10.34 56.05
N ALA A 255 30.04 -11.01 57.15
CA ALA A 255 30.50 -12.39 57.17
C ALA A 255 29.37 -13.28 57.68
N ASP A 256 29.17 -14.40 57.03
CA ASP A 256 28.20 -15.40 57.46
C ASP A 256 28.79 -16.21 58.64
N SER A 257 28.06 -16.22 59.76
CA SER A 257 28.49 -16.89 61.00
C SER A 257 28.44 -18.42 60.88
N THR A 258 27.61 -18.97 59.99
CA THR A 258 27.56 -20.40 59.63
C THR A 258 28.68 -20.76 58.66
N ALA A 259 29.90 -20.88 59.19
CA ALA A 259 31.11 -21.30 58.46
C ALA A 259 31.50 -20.41 57.24
N ASN A 260 30.91 -19.21 57.11
CA ASN A 260 31.03 -18.33 55.94
C ASN A 260 30.79 -19.09 54.62
N GLU A 261 29.68 -19.85 54.58
CA GLU A 261 29.26 -20.67 53.44
C GLU A 261 28.68 -19.82 52.31
N TYR A 262 28.03 -18.69 52.63
CA TYR A 262 27.38 -17.79 51.66
C TYR A 262 27.98 -16.36 51.65
N PRO A 263 29.31 -16.19 51.48
CA PRO A 263 29.98 -14.92 51.71
C PRO A 263 29.46 -13.77 50.86
N GLN A 264 29.58 -12.55 51.43
CA GLN A 264 29.42 -11.29 50.70
C GLN A 264 30.39 -11.23 49.52
N ALA A 265 29.87 -10.85 48.36
CA ALA A 265 30.56 -10.71 47.09
C ALA A 265 30.75 -9.24 46.72
N LEU A 266 31.65 -8.98 45.77
CA LEU A 266 31.81 -7.68 45.08
C LEU A 266 31.94 -6.45 46.00
N ILE A 267 32.46 -6.65 47.22
CA ILE A 267 32.69 -5.62 48.25
C ILE A 267 33.58 -4.53 47.65
N PRO A 268 33.13 -3.27 47.54
CA PRO A 268 33.94 -2.21 46.96
C PRO A 268 34.89 -1.64 48.02
N PHE A 269 36.19 -1.67 47.75
CA PHE A 269 37.23 -1.27 48.72
C PHE A 269 37.86 0.09 48.43
N THR A 270 38.23 0.36 47.18
CA THR A 270 39.04 1.54 46.82
C THR A 270 38.81 1.91 45.38
N THR A 271 38.58 3.20 45.11
CA THR A 271 38.34 3.70 43.74
C THR A 271 39.44 4.67 43.36
N VAL A 272 40.09 4.42 42.23
CA VAL A 272 41.25 5.18 41.75
C VAL A 272 40.91 5.81 40.40
N ASN A 273 41.16 7.12 40.30
CA ASN A 273 41.02 7.88 39.07
C ASN A 273 42.30 7.77 38.25
N PHE A 274 42.16 7.33 37.00
CA PHE A 274 43.23 7.33 36.00
C PHE A 274 42.88 8.41 34.96
N THR A 275 43.64 9.50 34.91
CA THR A 275 43.42 10.64 34.00
C THR A 275 44.48 10.67 32.90
N ALA A 276 44.09 10.50 31.64
CA ALA A 276 45.02 10.60 30.51
C ALA A 276 45.20 12.05 30.06
N SER A 277 46.41 12.42 29.66
CA SER A 277 46.67 13.73 29.06
C SER A 277 45.93 13.92 27.73
N ALA A 278 45.62 15.18 27.37
CA ALA A 278 44.93 15.50 26.11
C ALA A 278 45.75 15.16 24.83
N SER A 279 47.00 14.73 24.98
CA SER A 279 47.92 14.33 23.90
C SER A 279 47.68 12.93 23.34
N GLY A 280 46.97 12.05 24.04
CA GLY A 280 46.76 10.66 23.60
C GLY A 280 45.95 9.83 24.58
N SER A 281 45.21 8.85 24.05
CA SER A 281 44.57 7.81 24.86
C SER A 281 45.61 6.82 25.37
N VAL A 282 45.50 6.38 26.63
CA VAL A 282 46.50 5.49 27.24
C VAL A 282 45.87 4.16 27.64
N GLN A 283 46.52 3.07 27.25
CA GLN A 283 46.17 1.72 27.68
C GLN A 283 46.97 1.35 28.94
N VAL A 284 46.26 0.89 29.97
CA VAL A 284 46.82 0.40 31.25
C VAL A 284 46.89 -1.12 31.20
N ASN A 285 48.05 -1.70 31.49
CA ASN A 285 48.32 -3.13 31.30
C ASN A 285 48.50 -3.90 32.62
N THR A 286 48.98 -3.21 33.66
CA THR A 286 49.06 -3.75 35.03
C THR A 286 48.52 -2.71 36.00
N VAL A 287 47.77 -3.16 37.00
CA VAL A 287 47.44 -2.40 38.21
C VAL A 287 47.64 -3.32 39.42
N LYS A 288 48.29 -2.83 40.47
CA LYS A 288 48.43 -3.54 41.74
C LYS A 288 47.79 -2.76 42.87
N PHE A 289 47.30 -3.49 43.88
CA PHE A 289 46.89 -2.92 45.15
C PHE A 289 47.54 -3.70 46.29
N THR A 290 47.99 -2.99 47.31
CA THR A 290 48.52 -3.56 48.55
C THR A 290 47.45 -3.48 49.64
N ARG A 291 47.09 -4.64 50.19
CA ARG A 291 46.16 -4.78 51.31
C ARG A 291 46.79 -4.29 52.61
N PHE A 292 46.01 -3.61 53.44
CA PHE A 292 46.38 -3.20 54.79
C PHE A 292 45.21 -3.40 55.77
N GLY A 293 45.47 -3.20 57.05
CA GLY A 293 44.56 -3.60 58.14
C GLY A 293 44.94 -4.95 58.76
N ILE A 294 44.08 -5.43 59.66
CA ILE A 294 44.24 -6.67 60.43
C ILE A 294 43.39 -7.77 59.78
N SER A 295 43.98 -8.47 58.82
CA SER A 295 43.36 -9.57 58.06
C SER A 295 44.44 -10.45 57.39
N SER A 296 44.08 -11.67 57.03
CA SER A 296 44.85 -12.59 56.18
C SER A 296 44.59 -12.30 54.69
N ASP A 297 45.47 -12.74 53.79
CA ASP A 297 45.14 -12.76 52.36
C ASP A 297 44.07 -13.83 52.08
N ALA A 298 44.07 -14.92 52.85
CA ALA A 298 43.07 -15.98 52.79
C ALA A 298 41.71 -15.63 53.44
N ASP A 299 41.52 -14.38 53.91
CA ASP A 299 40.19 -13.88 54.32
C ASP A 299 39.36 -13.39 53.12
N LEU A 300 39.98 -13.29 51.93
CA LEU A 300 39.34 -12.83 50.68
C LEU A 300 39.28 -13.96 49.64
N GLY A 301 38.22 -13.94 48.84
CA GLY A 301 37.98 -14.82 47.71
C GLY A 301 38.59 -14.26 46.43
N ASN A 302 37.75 -14.01 45.42
CA ASN A 302 38.18 -13.40 44.16
C ASN A 302 38.23 -11.87 44.28
N LEU A 303 39.06 -11.23 43.45
CA LEU A 303 39.31 -9.79 43.45
C LEU A 303 39.23 -9.26 42.01
N TYR A 304 38.61 -8.10 41.84
CA TYR A 304 38.13 -7.58 40.57
C TYR A 304 38.41 -6.09 40.37
N LEU A 305 38.66 -5.68 39.13
CA LEU A 305 38.58 -4.27 38.73
C LEU A 305 37.24 -4.00 38.05
N TYR A 306 36.57 -2.91 38.43
CA TYR A 306 35.30 -2.46 37.88
C TYR A 306 35.34 -1.00 37.42
N ASP A 307 34.70 -0.69 36.29
CA ASP A 307 34.35 0.66 35.86
C ASP A 307 32.82 0.80 35.91
N GLY A 308 32.32 1.60 36.87
CA GLY A 308 30.93 1.54 37.29
C GLY A 308 30.53 0.11 37.70
N GLU A 309 29.60 -0.49 36.95
CA GLU A 309 29.15 -1.88 37.11
C GLU A 309 29.78 -2.88 36.11
N THR A 310 30.69 -2.42 35.23
CA THR A 310 31.38 -3.25 34.23
C THR A 310 32.64 -3.89 34.81
N ARG A 311 32.73 -5.22 34.81
CA ARG A 311 33.92 -5.98 35.23
C ARG A 311 35.01 -5.84 34.17
N LEU A 312 36.12 -5.17 34.51
CA LEU A 312 37.28 -4.98 33.62
C LEU A 312 38.25 -6.17 33.66
N ALA A 313 38.53 -6.67 34.86
CA ALA A 313 39.52 -7.73 35.08
C ALA A 313 39.27 -8.50 36.38
N GLU A 314 39.80 -9.71 36.44
CA GLU A 314 40.05 -10.50 37.65
C GLU A 314 41.55 -10.49 37.95
N TYR A 315 41.93 -10.73 39.20
CA TYR A 315 43.33 -10.73 39.60
C TYR A 315 44.12 -11.89 38.97
N THR A 316 45.41 -11.66 38.72
CA THR A 316 46.34 -12.66 38.13
C THR A 316 47.30 -13.24 39.17
N SER A 317 47.57 -12.53 40.26
CA SER A 317 48.20 -13.08 41.46
C SER A 317 47.81 -12.29 42.71
N PHE A 318 47.73 -12.97 43.86
CA PHE A 318 47.52 -12.34 45.17
C PHE A 318 48.38 -13.09 46.20
N SER A 319 49.36 -12.39 46.76
CA SER A 319 50.36 -12.94 47.69
C SER A 319 51.06 -11.82 48.44
N ASP A 320 51.45 -12.07 49.69
CA ASP A 320 52.16 -11.11 50.55
C ASP A 320 51.49 -9.73 50.57
N LYS A 321 50.15 -9.72 50.67
CA LYS A 321 49.25 -8.55 50.63
C LYS A 321 49.11 -7.85 49.28
N VAL A 322 49.88 -8.20 48.25
CA VAL A 322 49.82 -7.52 46.95
C VAL A 322 48.93 -8.31 45.99
N VAL A 323 47.77 -7.73 45.64
CA VAL A 323 46.94 -8.21 44.53
C VAL A 323 47.40 -7.53 43.23
N THR A 324 47.67 -8.32 42.20
CA THR A 324 48.08 -7.88 40.87
C THR A 324 46.99 -8.21 39.87
N PHE A 325 46.66 -7.24 39.02
CA PHE A 325 45.88 -7.39 37.80
C PHE A 325 46.81 -7.13 36.62
N SER A 326 46.85 -8.02 35.63
CA SER A 326 47.74 -7.85 34.46
C SER A 326 47.15 -8.46 33.20
N ASN A 327 47.07 -7.69 32.11
CA ASN A 327 46.71 -8.19 30.78
C ASN A 327 47.69 -7.63 29.74
N THR A 328 48.32 -8.51 28.96
CA THR A 328 49.24 -8.14 27.87
C THR A 328 48.53 -7.43 26.71
N SER A 329 47.22 -7.61 26.57
CA SER A 329 46.36 -6.88 25.63
C SER A 329 45.72 -5.61 26.23
N GLY A 330 46.13 -5.22 27.45
CA GLY A 330 45.56 -4.11 28.22
C GLY A 330 44.40 -4.54 29.12
N LEU A 331 44.37 -4.00 30.35
CA LEU A 331 43.24 -4.12 31.28
C LEU A 331 42.10 -3.17 30.90
N PHE A 332 42.46 -1.94 30.51
CA PHE A 332 41.53 -0.93 30.03
C PHE A 332 42.27 0.22 29.33
N THR A 333 41.53 1.00 28.54
CA THR A 333 42.01 2.25 27.93
C THR A 333 41.33 3.45 28.58
N VAL A 334 42.10 4.52 28.80
CA VAL A 334 41.62 5.84 29.20
C VAL A 334 41.70 6.77 27.98
N PRO A 335 40.57 7.27 27.45
CA PRO A 335 40.56 8.19 26.31
C PRO A 335 41.30 9.51 26.59
N ALA A 336 41.87 10.12 25.54
CA ALA A 336 42.68 11.33 25.66
C ALA A 336 41.94 12.47 26.37
N GLY A 337 42.57 13.07 27.39
CA GLY A 337 42.00 14.17 28.17
C GLY A 337 40.84 13.79 29.10
N THR A 338 40.56 12.50 29.29
CA THR A 338 39.48 12.01 30.16
C THR A 338 40.00 11.34 31.43
N THR A 339 39.11 11.21 32.43
CA THR A 339 39.36 10.44 33.65
C THR A 339 38.47 9.19 33.65
N LYS A 340 39.06 8.03 33.90
CA LYS A 340 38.34 6.76 34.16
C LYS A 340 38.48 6.40 35.65
N ALA A 341 37.38 6.13 36.32
CA ALA A 341 37.36 5.74 37.73
C ALA A 341 37.29 4.21 37.84
N VAL A 342 38.33 3.57 38.39
CA VAL A 342 38.39 2.11 38.51
C VAL A 342 38.29 1.72 39.99
N THR A 343 37.30 0.92 40.32
CA THR A 343 37.02 0.41 41.66
C THR A 343 37.58 -1.00 41.82
N LEU A 344 38.41 -1.21 42.85
CA LEU A 344 38.72 -2.55 43.34
C LEU A 344 37.50 -3.09 44.10
N ARG A 345 36.93 -4.19 43.61
CA ARG A 345 35.92 -4.99 44.33
C ARG A 345 36.50 -6.35 44.70
N GLY A 346 35.99 -7.01 45.74
CA GLY A 346 36.40 -8.37 46.09
C GLY A 346 35.34 -9.14 46.87
N ASP A 347 35.44 -10.46 46.82
CA ASP A 347 34.57 -11.37 47.59
C ASP A 347 35.23 -11.72 48.92
N LEU A 348 34.43 -12.06 49.93
CA LEU A 348 34.93 -12.66 51.17
C LEU A 348 35.24 -14.16 50.94
N ALA A 349 36.24 -14.72 51.62
CA ALA A 349 36.66 -16.10 51.38
C ALA A 349 35.61 -17.14 51.82
N ARG A 350 35.13 -17.98 50.89
CA ARG A 350 34.28 -19.14 51.19
C ARG A 350 35.13 -20.31 51.69
N GLY A 351 34.78 -20.91 52.83
CA GLY A 351 35.40 -22.16 53.30
C GLY A 351 35.27 -22.39 54.80
N SER A 352 35.47 -23.64 55.22
CA SER A 352 35.17 -24.19 56.57
C SER A 352 35.76 -23.46 57.80
N THR A 353 36.55 -22.40 57.62
CA THR A 353 37.01 -21.51 58.68
C THR A 353 36.41 -20.12 58.48
N SER A 354 35.35 -19.78 59.24
CA SER A 354 34.64 -18.51 59.09
C SER A 354 35.57 -17.30 59.14
N VAL A 355 35.34 -16.33 58.25
CA VAL A 355 35.95 -15.00 58.37
C VAL A 355 35.29 -14.30 59.57
N THR A 356 35.95 -14.31 60.72
CA THR A 356 35.39 -13.75 61.97
C THR A 356 35.13 -12.25 61.89
N SER A 357 34.22 -11.75 62.73
CA SER A 357 34.06 -10.32 62.99
C SER A 357 35.34 -9.68 63.59
N GLY A 358 35.49 -8.36 63.47
CA GLY A 358 36.61 -7.58 64.02
C GLY A 358 37.90 -7.62 63.20
N LYS A 359 37.88 -8.15 61.98
CA LYS A 359 38.98 -8.03 61.01
C LYS A 359 38.85 -6.69 60.29
N THR A 360 39.97 -6.03 60.00
CA THR A 360 39.97 -4.80 59.19
C THR A 360 40.66 -5.03 57.86
N ILE A 361 40.01 -4.58 56.78
CA ILE A 361 40.45 -4.78 55.39
C ILE A 361 40.38 -3.43 54.67
N GLY A 362 41.51 -2.97 54.14
CA GLY A 362 41.57 -1.84 53.23
C GLY A 362 42.65 -2.07 52.16
N PHE A 363 42.61 -1.29 51.09
CA PHE A 363 43.58 -1.38 50.00
C PHE A 363 44.16 -0.01 49.66
N LYS A 364 45.42 -0.01 49.20
CA LYS A 364 46.09 1.17 48.66
C LYS A 364 46.81 0.83 47.36
N LEU A 365 46.92 1.80 46.47
CA LEU A 365 47.84 1.75 45.34
C LEU A 365 49.06 2.60 45.73
N ASP A 366 50.19 1.93 45.99
CA ASP A 366 51.22 2.42 46.92
C ASP A 366 52.28 3.30 46.24
N THR A 367 52.60 2.99 44.99
CA THR A 367 53.69 3.59 44.21
C THR A 367 53.33 3.74 42.73
N THR A 368 54.06 4.59 42.00
CA THR A 368 53.91 4.70 40.54
C THR A 368 54.26 3.40 39.79
N SER A 369 55.03 2.48 40.38
CA SER A 369 55.38 1.19 39.78
C SER A 369 54.32 0.10 39.96
N ASP A 370 53.24 0.39 40.69
CA ASP A 370 52.05 -0.46 40.78
C ASP A 370 51.17 -0.36 39.52
N VAL A 371 51.41 0.62 38.64
CA VAL A 371 50.72 0.78 37.36
C VAL A 371 51.72 0.66 36.21
N THR A 372 51.39 -0.13 35.19
CA THR A 372 52.15 -0.12 33.92
C THR A 372 51.23 0.18 32.74
N LEU A 373 51.80 0.85 31.73
CA LEU A 373 51.11 1.36 30.55
C LEU A 373 51.71 0.73 29.28
N SER A 374 50.96 0.67 28.18
CA SER A 374 51.52 0.30 26.86
C SER A 374 52.48 1.34 26.28
N SER A 375 52.37 2.61 26.69
CA SER A 375 53.39 3.66 26.49
C SER A 375 53.17 4.81 27.47
N GLY A 376 54.09 5.78 27.50
CA GLY A 376 54.00 6.96 28.35
C GLY A 376 54.46 6.74 29.79
N SER A 377 54.08 7.66 30.69
CA SER A 377 54.51 7.65 32.09
C SER A 377 53.35 7.80 33.08
N VAL A 378 53.55 7.23 34.27
CA VAL A 378 52.62 7.31 35.40
C VAL A 378 53.09 8.39 36.37
N SER A 379 52.17 9.28 36.77
CA SER A 379 52.39 10.33 37.77
C SER A 379 51.16 10.47 38.67
N GLY A 380 51.18 11.33 39.68
CA GLY A 380 50.03 11.60 40.55
C GLY A 380 50.32 11.52 42.05
N THR A 381 49.30 11.21 42.85
CA THR A 381 49.37 11.21 44.32
C THR A 381 49.36 9.79 44.87
N PHE A 382 50.47 9.39 45.50
CA PHE A 382 50.68 8.06 46.06
C PHE A 382 51.14 8.18 47.53
N PRO A 383 50.73 7.27 48.43
CA PRO A 383 49.85 6.13 48.19
C PRO A 383 48.37 6.53 48.08
N ALA A 384 47.70 6.14 46.99
CA ALA A 384 46.25 6.31 46.83
C ALA A 384 45.55 5.27 47.73
N THR A 385 45.25 5.69 48.97
CA THR A 385 44.85 4.81 50.07
C THR A 385 43.34 4.89 50.29
N GLY A 386 42.64 3.75 50.16
CA GLY A 386 41.22 3.66 50.49
C GLY A 386 40.96 3.57 51.99
N ASN A 387 39.68 3.45 52.35
CA ASN A 387 39.27 3.30 53.74
C ASN A 387 39.53 1.87 54.27
N LEU A 388 39.58 1.74 55.60
CA LEU A 388 39.45 0.43 56.27
C LEU A 388 37.96 0.11 56.44
N MET A 389 37.58 -1.09 56.01
CA MET A 389 36.28 -1.71 56.30
C MET A 389 36.45 -2.73 57.43
N GLU A 390 35.41 -2.98 58.22
CA GLU A 390 35.45 -3.93 59.36
C GLU A 390 34.44 -5.07 59.18
N THR A 391 34.83 -6.31 59.50
CA THR A 391 33.92 -7.46 59.39
C THR A 391 32.93 -7.53 60.56
N ALA A 392 31.65 -7.71 60.25
CA ALA A 392 30.56 -7.99 61.18
C ALA A 392 29.93 -9.35 60.83
N ALA A 393 29.51 -10.12 61.84
CA ALA A 393 28.96 -11.46 61.63
C ALA A 393 27.42 -11.45 61.71
N VAL A 394 26.76 -12.11 60.76
CA VAL A 394 25.29 -12.27 60.66
C VAL A 394 24.89 -13.75 60.58
N SER A 395 23.62 -14.06 60.87
CA SER A 395 23.12 -15.44 61.07
C SER A 395 22.14 -15.94 59.99
N ASP A 396 21.76 -15.05 59.09
CA ASP A 396 20.55 -15.16 58.26
C ASP A 396 20.76 -14.55 56.87
N MET A 397 22.02 -14.37 56.45
CA MET A 397 22.40 -13.74 55.18
C MET A 397 21.78 -14.47 53.98
N GLY A 398 21.18 -13.72 53.06
CA GLY A 398 20.42 -14.27 51.94
C GLY A 398 21.29 -15.03 50.94
N HIS A 399 20.80 -16.15 50.40
CA HIS A 399 21.53 -16.88 49.37
C HIS A 399 20.65 -17.33 48.20
N LEU A 400 21.27 -17.43 47.02
CA LEU A 400 20.62 -17.85 45.78
C LEU A 400 21.41 -18.99 45.12
N TYR A 401 20.72 -20.08 44.81
CA TYR A 401 21.28 -21.24 44.12
C TYR A 401 20.47 -21.65 42.89
N ALA A 402 21.14 -22.15 41.85
CA ALA A 402 20.51 -22.74 40.68
C ALA A 402 20.38 -24.27 40.81
N HIS A 403 19.27 -24.83 40.30
CA HIS A 403 19.08 -26.27 40.12
C HIS A 403 18.24 -26.52 38.85
N ALA A 404 17.95 -27.79 38.53
CA ALA A 404 17.12 -28.18 37.37
C ALA A 404 17.54 -27.52 36.03
N TYR A 405 18.85 -27.49 35.76
CA TYR A 405 19.47 -26.99 34.51
C TYR A 405 20.05 -28.13 33.65
N GLU A 406 19.70 -29.37 34.03
CA GLU A 406 20.31 -30.63 33.61
C GLU A 406 19.47 -31.38 32.57
N THR A 407 19.99 -32.51 32.09
CA THR A 407 19.38 -33.36 31.05
C THR A 407 17.88 -33.61 31.28
N GLY A 408 17.05 -33.30 30.27
CA GLY A 408 15.58 -33.37 30.36
C GLY A 408 14.91 -32.04 30.75
N SER A 409 15.68 -31.01 31.11
CA SER A 409 15.18 -29.66 31.42
C SER A 409 15.21 -28.70 30.22
N TYR A 410 15.77 -29.12 29.09
CA TYR A 410 15.98 -28.36 27.84
C TYR A 410 15.80 -29.31 26.64
N PRO A 411 15.52 -28.82 25.41
CA PRO A 411 15.28 -29.70 24.26
C PRO A 411 16.54 -30.43 23.80
N ALA A 412 16.39 -31.70 23.41
CA ALA A 412 17.49 -32.54 22.94
C ALA A 412 17.98 -32.16 21.53
N SER A 413 17.06 -31.77 20.64
CA SER A 413 17.37 -31.17 19.35
C SER A 413 16.46 -30.00 19.01
N VAL A 414 16.91 -29.18 18.05
CA VAL A 414 16.17 -28.11 17.38
C VAL A 414 16.49 -28.16 15.87
N ARG A 415 15.68 -27.55 15.02
CA ARG A 415 16.04 -27.36 13.62
C ARG A 415 16.86 -26.09 13.41
N ALA A 416 17.64 -26.08 12.33
CA ALA A 416 18.47 -24.93 11.91
C ALA A 416 17.67 -23.74 11.33
N ASP A 417 16.34 -23.81 11.30
CA ASP A 417 15.43 -22.82 10.71
C ASP A 417 14.23 -22.46 11.62
N GLU A 418 14.36 -22.69 12.93
CA GLU A 418 13.30 -22.47 13.91
C GLU A 418 13.50 -21.21 14.78
N ALA A 419 12.50 -20.34 14.79
CA ALA A 419 12.42 -19.12 15.62
C ALA A 419 11.70 -19.36 16.97
N ASP A 420 11.91 -18.44 17.93
CA ASP A 420 11.35 -18.43 19.31
C ASP A 420 11.49 -19.79 20.03
N LYS A 421 12.66 -20.44 19.92
CA LYS A 421 12.92 -21.74 20.56
C LYS A 421 13.53 -21.55 21.93
N GLU A 422 13.08 -22.36 22.89
CA GLU A 422 13.81 -22.60 24.13
C GLU A 422 15.15 -23.27 23.82
N LEU A 423 16.25 -22.69 24.30
CA LEU A 423 17.62 -23.16 24.05
C LEU A 423 18.25 -23.74 25.31
N TRP A 424 17.93 -23.18 26.49
CA TRP A 424 18.33 -23.71 27.80
C TRP A 424 17.39 -23.22 28.90
N ARG A 425 17.44 -23.86 30.08
CA ARG A 425 16.59 -23.57 31.25
C ARG A 425 17.38 -23.81 32.53
N MET A 426 17.00 -23.10 33.60
CA MET A 426 17.37 -23.41 34.97
C MET A 426 16.28 -22.97 35.96
N THR A 427 16.34 -23.45 37.20
CA THR A 427 15.50 -22.96 38.30
C THR A 427 16.38 -22.28 39.34
N LEU A 428 16.13 -21.01 39.63
CA LEU A 428 16.80 -20.26 40.70
C LEU A 428 15.94 -20.30 41.96
N THR A 429 16.54 -20.48 43.13
CA THR A 429 15.83 -20.52 44.42
C THR A 429 16.55 -19.61 45.42
N ALA A 430 15.77 -18.79 46.13
CA ALA A 430 16.24 -17.93 47.21
C ALA A 430 15.92 -18.56 48.57
N ASP A 431 16.82 -18.40 49.53
CA ASP A 431 16.66 -18.91 50.88
C ASP A 431 17.36 -17.98 51.90
N SER A 432 16.98 -18.12 53.16
CA SER A 432 17.16 -17.17 54.28
C SER A 432 16.45 -15.81 54.10
N GLN A 433 16.69 -15.09 52.99
CA GLN A 433 16.17 -13.73 52.73
C GLN A 433 15.78 -13.53 51.26
N ASP A 434 15.12 -12.40 50.95
CA ASP A 434 14.67 -12.03 49.59
C ASP A 434 15.86 -11.60 48.71
N MET A 435 15.98 -12.23 47.54
CA MET A 435 17.13 -12.09 46.64
C MET A 435 16.73 -11.51 45.27
N GLU A 436 17.59 -10.66 44.72
CA GLU A 436 17.48 -10.10 43.37
C GLU A 436 18.63 -10.55 42.46
N VAL A 437 18.32 -11.05 41.26
CA VAL A 437 19.32 -11.20 40.19
C VAL A 437 19.40 -9.93 39.37
N ARG A 438 20.56 -9.26 39.40
CA ARG A 438 20.82 -7.97 38.72
C ARG A 438 21.70 -8.08 37.47
N TYR A 439 22.26 -9.26 37.18
CA TYR A 439 23.10 -9.51 36.01
C TYR A 439 23.25 -11.02 35.78
N MET A 440 23.22 -11.48 34.53
CA MET A 440 23.65 -12.84 34.15
C MET A 440 24.45 -12.83 32.85
N LYS A 441 25.61 -13.51 32.84
CA LYS A 441 26.40 -13.83 31.65
C LYS A 441 26.37 -15.34 31.40
N TYR A 442 25.89 -15.71 30.22
CA TYR A 442 26.01 -17.05 29.65
C TYR A 442 27.22 -17.10 28.71
N THR A 443 27.81 -18.27 28.54
CA THR A 443 28.79 -18.58 27.50
C THR A 443 28.29 -19.74 26.66
N MET A 444 28.22 -19.54 25.35
CA MET A 444 27.87 -20.56 24.36
C MET A 444 29.09 -21.44 24.05
N VAL A 445 28.89 -22.76 24.09
CA VAL A 445 29.94 -23.76 23.88
C VAL A 445 29.41 -24.83 22.93
N GLY A 446 30.09 -25.05 21.81
CA GLY A 446 29.63 -25.98 20.77
C GLY A 446 30.49 -25.96 19.51
N THR A 447 29.94 -26.49 18.42
CA THR A 447 30.50 -26.39 17.06
C THR A 447 29.77 -25.38 16.18
N ILE A 448 28.64 -24.85 16.65
CA ILE A 448 27.84 -23.79 16.00
C ILE A 448 28.59 -22.45 15.88
N SER A 449 28.26 -21.62 14.88
CA SER A 449 28.73 -20.24 14.84
C SER A 449 27.91 -19.34 15.77
N ALA A 450 28.52 -18.29 16.32
CA ALA A 450 27.80 -17.22 17.02
C ALA A 450 26.74 -16.50 16.15
N THR A 451 26.83 -16.64 14.82
CA THR A 451 25.86 -16.11 13.84
C THR A 451 24.64 -17.01 13.61
N ASP A 452 24.73 -18.29 13.96
CA ASP A 452 23.71 -19.30 13.65
C ASP A 452 22.63 -19.37 14.75
N VAL A 453 22.82 -18.67 15.87
CA VAL A 453 21.85 -18.45 16.95
C VAL A 453 21.76 -16.94 17.22
N GLN A 454 20.57 -16.36 17.11
CA GLN A 454 20.36 -14.91 17.24
C GLN A 454 19.19 -14.59 18.18
N ASN A 455 19.00 -13.31 18.48
CA ASN A 455 17.83 -12.75 19.17
C ASN A 455 17.54 -13.45 20.50
N LEU A 456 18.56 -13.58 21.36
CA LEU A 456 18.43 -14.33 22.59
C LEU A 456 17.62 -13.59 23.64
N GLU A 457 16.60 -14.25 24.16
CA GLU A 457 15.64 -13.67 25.11
C GLU A 457 15.68 -14.46 26.42
N LEU A 458 15.58 -13.76 27.54
CA LEU A 458 15.54 -14.35 28.87
C LEU A 458 14.12 -14.21 29.40
N GLU A 459 13.46 -15.32 29.74
CA GLU A 459 12.11 -15.35 30.30
C GLU A 459 12.10 -15.86 31.73
N VAL A 460 11.26 -15.27 32.58
CA VAL A 460 10.93 -15.77 33.91
C VAL A 460 9.42 -15.95 34.01
N ALA A 461 8.98 -17.17 34.29
CA ALA A 461 7.55 -17.54 34.31
C ALA A 461 6.78 -17.15 33.02
N GLY A 462 7.43 -17.20 31.86
CA GLY A 462 6.85 -16.82 30.56
C GLY A 462 6.78 -15.31 30.28
N VAL A 463 7.45 -14.49 31.11
CA VAL A 463 7.58 -13.04 30.89
C VAL A 463 9.04 -12.71 30.63
N LYS A 464 9.30 -12.01 29.52
CA LYS A 464 10.63 -11.51 29.14
C LYS A 464 11.21 -10.58 30.21
N VAL A 465 12.48 -10.76 30.55
CA VAL A 465 13.25 -9.92 31.48
C VAL A 465 14.54 -9.44 30.79
N GLY A 466 14.84 -8.14 30.93
CA GLY A 466 15.95 -7.50 30.22
C GLY A 466 15.68 -7.28 28.72
N ALA A 467 16.71 -6.86 28.00
CA ALA A 467 16.67 -6.65 26.55
C ALA A 467 17.04 -7.94 25.79
N THR A 468 16.62 -8.02 24.52
CA THR A 468 17.09 -9.06 23.58
C THR A 468 18.61 -8.94 23.42
N ALA A 469 19.33 -10.03 23.67
CA ALA A 469 20.77 -10.11 23.57
C ALA A 469 21.21 -10.81 22.27
N GLN A 470 22.49 -10.72 21.96
CA GLN A 470 23.14 -11.43 20.85
C GLN A 470 24.40 -12.11 21.38
N ILE A 471 24.90 -13.13 20.68
CA ILE A 471 26.18 -13.76 21.03
C ILE A 471 27.33 -12.84 20.63
N ALA A 472 28.10 -12.38 21.61
CA ALA A 472 29.28 -11.56 21.40
C ALA A 472 30.48 -12.39 20.88
N ASN A 473 31.50 -11.71 20.37
CA ASN A 473 32.70 -12.34 19.79
C ASN A 473 33.53 -13.22 20.76
N ASP A 474 33.26 -13.16 22.08
CA ASP A 474 33.82 -14.07 23.10
C ASP A 474 32.91 -15.28 23.40
N ASN A 475 31.93 -15.53 22.52
CA ASN A 475 30.81 -16.48 22.67
C ASN A 475 29.88 -16.20 23.87
N SER A 476 29.91 -15.02 24.48
CA SER A 476 29.04 -14.71 25.62
C SER A 476 27.74 -14.00 25.25
N VAL A 477 26.73 -14.21 26.09
CA VAL A 477 25.43 -13.53 26.04
C VAL A 477 25.21 -12.90 27.40
N ILE A 478 24.96 -11.60 27.45
CA ILE A 478 24.91 -10.82 28.70
C ILE A 478 23.54 -10.17 28.83
N PHE A 479 22.87 -10.45 29.95
CA PHE A 479 21.65 -9.77 30.38
C PHE A 479 21.98 -8.88 31.58
N ASP A 480 21.97 -7.57 31.35
CA ASP A 480 21.93 -6.58 32.43
C ASP A 480 20.48 -6.46 32.93
N LEU A 481 20.30 -6.67 34.22
CA LEU A 481 19.00 -6.66 34.90
C LEU A 481 18.99 -5.63 36.04
N SER A 482 19.97 -4.74 36.09
CA SER A 482 20.15 -3.76 37.18
C SER A 482 19.01 -2.74 37.31
N SER A 483 18.28 -2.49 36.23
CA SER A 483 17.09 -1.62 36.19
C SER A 483 15.75 -2.36 36.37
N SER A 484 15.76 -3.70 36.31
CA SER A 484 14.57 -4.55 36.40
C SER A 484 14.99 -5.97 36.87
N PRO A 485 15.37 -6.12 38.15
CA PRO A 485 15.93 -7.36 38.67
C PRO A 485 14.92 -8.52 38.69
N ILE A 486 15.43 -9.75 38.60
CA ILE A 486 14.61 -10.93 38.89
C ILE A 486 14.53 -11.09 40.41
N ALA A 487 13.46 -10.58 41.01
CA ALA A 487 13.18 -10.72 42.44
C ALA A 487 12.64 -12.13 42.77
N ILE A 488 13.18 -12.72 43.83
CA ILE A 488 12.89 -14.08 44.32
C ILE A 488 12.79 -14.04 45.84
N THR A 489 11.57 -14.18 46.35
CA THR A 489 11.28 -14.18 47.79
C THR A 489 11.86 -15.41 48.49
N ALA A 490 12.24 -15.25 49.77
CA ALA A 490 12.80 -16.32 50.59
C ALA A 490 11.93 -17.59 50.56
N GLY A 491 12.59 -18.74 50.35
CA GLY A 491 11.94 -20.06 50.24
C GLY A 491 11.27 -20.34 48.89
N GLN A 492 11.28 -19.40 47.93
CA GLN A 492 10.60 -19.54 46.64
C GLN A 492 11.58 -19.78 45.49
N SER A 493 11.09 -20.45 44.45
CA SER A 493 11.82 -20.69 43.19
C SER A 493 11.24 -19.91 42.00
N LYS A 494 12.10 -19.58 41.03
CA LYS A 494 11.73 -19.09 39.70
C LYS A 494 12.37 -19.96 38.62
N ILE A 495 11.58 -20.38 37.63
CA ILE A 495 12.13 -20.97 36.40
C ILE A 495 12.58 -19.82 35.49
N VAL A 496 13.82 -19.93 35.01
CA VAL A 496 14.47 -19.03 34.05
C VAL A 496 14.70 -19.81 32.77
N VAL A 497 14.22 -19.27 31.65
CA VAL A 497 14.36 -19.88 30.31
C VAL A 497 15.18 -18.93 29.43
N LEU A 498 16.14 -19.49 28.70
CA LEU A 498 16.87 -18.80 27.64
C LEU A 498 16.31 -19.27 26.30
N LYS A 499 15.76 -18.35 25.52
CA LYS A 499 15.28 -18.57 24.15
C LYS A 499 16.19 -17.93 23.11
N GLY A 500 15.96 -18.24 21.83
CA GLY A 500 16.49 -17.51 20.68
C GLY A 500 16.04 -18.12 19.34
N ASP A 501 16.51 -17.52 18.25
CA ASP A 501 16.23 -17.93 16.87
C ASP A 501 17.39 -18.73 16.27
N MET A 502 17.08 -19.86 15.64
CA MET A 502 18.03 -20.67 14.88
C MET A 502 18.11 -20.18 13.43
N MET A 503 19.29 -19.71 13.03
CA MET A 503 19.58 -19.15 11.70
C MET A 503 20.46 -20.06 10.84
N GLY A 504 20.87 -21.22 11.36
CA GLY A 504 21.66 -22.21 10.64
C GLY A 504 22.19 -23.30 11.57
N GLY A 505 23.33 -23.88 11.19
CA GLY A 505 24.07 -24.82 12.04
C GLY A 505 23.64 -26.29 11.96
N SER A 506 22.95 -26.74 10.91
CA SER A 506 22.55 -28.15 10.72
C SER A 506 23.70 -29.14 10.95
N GLY A 507 23.43 -30.22 11.69
CA GLY A 507 24.40 -31.23 12.09
C GLY A 507 25.42 -30.78 13.15
N ARG A 508 25.30 -29.55 13.68
CA ARG A 508 26.15 -29.04 14.77
C ARG A 508 25.47 -29.22 16.14
N VAL A 509 26.19 -28.82 17.18
CA VAL A 509 25.80 -29.01 18.59
C VAL A 509 26.17 -27.77 19.41
N PHE A 510 25.37 -27.43 20.42
CA PHE A 510 25.64 -26.31 21.32
C PHE A 510 25.02 -26.49 22.72
N LYS A 511 25.62 -25.86 23.72
CA LYS A 511 25.03 -25.59 25.03
C LYS A 511 25.37 -24.19 25.52
N PHE A 512 24.48 -23.63 26.34
CA PHE A 512 24.78 -22.47 27.16
C PHE A 512 25.29 -22.91 28.53
N THR A 513 26.12 -22.06 29.15
CA THR A 513 26.84 -22.35 30.39
C THR A 513 27.01 -21.09 31.23
N ILE A 514 27.12 -21.19 32.54
CA ILE A 514 27.59 -20.11 33.43
C ILE A 514 28.93 -20.55 34.03
N GLN A 515 30.00 -19.79 33.76
CA GLN A 515 31.38 -20.25 33.96
C GLN A 515 31.98 -19.86 35.31
N LYS A 516 31.49 -18.78 35.96
CA LYS A 516 31.95 -18.30 37.27
C LYS A 516 30.78 -17.84 38.14
N SER A 517 30.95 -17.85 39.47
CA SER A 517 29.95 -17.31 40.41
C SER A 517 29.60 -15.86 40.09
N ALA A 518 30.61 -15.02 39.85
CA ALA A 518 30.44 -13.60 39.51
C ALA A 518 30.00 -13.33 38.06
N ASP A 519 29.70 -14.38 37.27
CA ASP A 519 28.94 -14.23 36.02
C ASP A 519 27.43 -14.09 36.31
N VAL A 520 26.99 -14.30 37.56
CA VAL A 520 25.68 -13.88 38.09
C VAL A 520 25.90 -12.88 39.22
N LYS A 521 25.24 -11.71 39.18
CA LYS A 521 25.19 -10.80 40.35
C LYS A 521 23.89 -11.04 41.12
N VAL A 522 24.00 -11.59 42.32
CA VAL A 522 22.86 -11.78 43.24
C VAL A 522 22.97 -10.80 44.40
N TYR A 523 21.86 -10.11 44.69
CA TYR A 523 21.78 -9.02 45.66
C TYR A 523 20.77 -9.37 46.75
N ASP A 524 21.22 -9.23 47.98
CA ASP A 524 20.48 -9.41 49.24
C ASP A 524 19.72 -8.12 49.53
N THR A 525 18.39 -8.18 49.60
CA THR A 525 17.55 -6.98 49.68
C THR A 525 17.34 -6.47 51.11
N GLU A 526 17.56 -7.30 52.13
CA GLU A 526 17.43 -6.92 53.54
C GLU A 526 18.73 -6.26 54.04
N TYR A 527 19.88 -6.88 53.77
CA TYR A 527 21.18 -6.31 54.12
C TYR A 527 21.75 -5.33 53.08
N GLY A 528 21.19 -5.30 51.87
CA GLY A 528 21.58 -4.36 50.82
C GLY A 528 22.96 -4.64 50.20
N VAL A 529 23.40 -5.89 50.20
CA VAL A 529 24.74 -6.33 49.76
C VAL A 529 24.68 -7.30 48.58
N TYR A 530 25.78 -7.48 47.84
CA TYR A 530 25.91 -8.60 46.90
C TYR A 530 26.43 -9.83 47.64
N ASN A 531 25.89 -11.01 47.36
CA ASN A 531 26.34 -12.30 47.92
C ASN A 531 26.81 -13.26 46.81
N THR A 532 27.45 -14.37 47.17
CA THR A 532 28.06 -15.29 46.18
C THR A 532 27.13 -16.43 45.72
N PHE A 533 26.70 -16.37 44.46
CA PHE A 533 25.88 -17.39 43.77
C PHE A 533 26.46 -18.83 43.82
N THR A 534 25.58 -19.85 43.93
CA THR A 534 25.93 -21.28 43.99
C THR A 534 25.02 -22.17 43.11
N ILE A 535 25.26 -23.50 43.10
CA ILE A 535 24.47 -24.49 42.32
C ILE A 535 23.77 -25.56 43.19
N THR A 536 23.86 -25.45 44.51
CA THR A 536 23.16 -26.32 45.47
C THR A 536 22.98 -25.55 46.77
N GLY A 537 21.86 -25.72 47.47
CA GLY A 537 21.65 -25.24 48.85
C GLY A 537 22.45 -26.03 49.91
N THR A 538 23.65 -26.52 49.56
CA THR A 538 24.51 -27.35 50.41
C THR A 538 25.99 -27.09 50.10
N THR A 539 26.62 -26.20 50.88
CA THR A 539 28.05 -26.11 51.28
C THR A 539 29.19 -26.25 50.24
N THR A 540 28.91 -26.51 48.96
CA THR A 540 29.92 -26.77 47.93
C THR A 540 30.38 -25.50 47.23
N ALA A 541 31.66 -25.49 46.81
CA ALA A 541 32.21 -24.40 46.02
C ALA A 541 31.52 -24.32 44.64
N PHE A 542 31.46 -23.11 44.06
CA PHE A 542 30.90 -22.89 42.74
C PHE A 542 31.62 -23.74 41.67
N GLY A 543 30.84 -24.31 40.75
CA GLY A 543 31.30 -24.99 39.53
C GLY A 543 30.50 -24.52 38.32
N VAL A 544 30.93 -24.91 37.12
CA VAL A 544 30.29 -24.48 35.87
C VAL A 544 28.86 -25.02 35.78
N VAL A 545 27.86 -24.13 35.75
CA VAL A 545 26.46 -24.49 35.50
C VAL A 545 26.34 -24.82 34.01
N GLN A 546 26.01 -26.06 33.67
CA GLN A 546 25.92 -26.56 32.29
C GLN A 546 25.18 -27.90 32.26
N PRO A 547 24.63 -28.32 31.11
CA PRO A 547 24.12 -29.68 30.93
C PRO A 547 25.17 -30.79 31.15
N THR A 548 24.79 -31.79 31.95
CA THR A 548 25.60 -32.98 32.32
C THR A 548 25.88 -33.97 31.20
N THR A 549 25.04 -34.09 30.17
CA THR A 549 25.22 -35.12 29.12
C THR A 549 25.45 -34.55 27.72
N GLY A 550 26.48 -35.06 27.05
CA GLY A 550 26.72 -34.81 25.62
C GLY A 550 27.23 -33.40 25.31
N ASN A 551 27.07 -33.01 24.05
CA ASN A 551 27.52 -31.72 23.52
C ASN A 551 26.49 -30.60 23.71
N GLY A 552 25.41 -30.85 24.46
CA GLY A 552 24.23 -29.99 24.53
C GLY A 552 23.14 -30.40 23.54
N THR A 553 22.40 -29.41 23.05
CA THR A 553 21.37 -29.54 22.02
C THR A 553 22.00 -29.83 20.67
N SER A 554 21.49 -30.82 19.92
CA SER A 554 21.88 -31.07 18.53
C SER A 554 20.98 -30.33 17.55
N ILE A 555 21.50 -30.05 16.35
CA ILE A 555 20.74 -29.37 15.31
C ILE A 555 20.49 -30.34 14.17
N ASP A 556 19.23 -30.54 13.82
CA ASP A 556 18.80 -31.55 12.86
C ASP A 556 19.37 -31.28 11.46
N SER A 557 19.59 -32.35 10.68
CA SER A 557 19.96 -32.27 9.26
C SER A 557 18.81 -31.70 8.44
N GLY A 558 19.12 -30.94 7.38
CA GLY A 558 18.07 -30.33 6.57
C GLY A 558 17.24 -31.32 5.76
N THR A 559 16.05 -30.86 5.34
CA THR A 559 15.06 -31.67 4.62
C THR A 559 14.75 -31.07 3.25
N LEU A 560 14.54 -31.92 2.25
CA LEU A 560 14.02 -31.53 0.94
C LEU A 560 12.52 -31.88 0.83
N THR A 561 11.69 -30.92 0.44
CA THR A 561 10.27 -31.14 0.11
C THR A 561 10.03 -30.78 -1.35
N VAL A 562 9.26 -31.60 -2.06
CA VAL A 562 8.90 -31.37 -3.47
C VAL A 562 7.39 -31.36 -3.64
N GLY A 563 6.86 -30.36 -4.34
CA GLY A 563 5.45 -30.14 -4.61
C GLY A 563 5.15 -29.81 -6.07
N ILE A 564 3.87 -29.77 -6.43
CA ILE A 564 3.40 -29.13 -7.68
C ILE A 564 3.32 -27.62 -7.43
N ALA A 565 3.81 -26.80 -8.35
CA ALA A 565 3.65 -25.35 -8.26
C ALA A 565 2.19 -24.94 -8.50
N THR A 566 1.71 -23.89 -7.82
CA THR A 566 0.33 -23.40 -7.98
C THR A 566 0.05 -22.94 -9.41
N ASP A 567 1.07 -22.38 -10.08
CA ASP A 567 1.08 -21.93 -11.47
C ASP A 567 1.57 -22.99 -12.48
N SER A 568 1.59 -24.27 -12.10
CA SER A 568 1.71 -25.37 -13.09
C SER A 568 0.53 -25.31 -14.06
N PRO A 569 0.73 -25.52 -15.38
CA PRO A 569 -0.32 -25.45 -16.40
C PRO A 569 -1.47 -26.42 -16.11
N SER A 570 -2.67 -26.12 -16.62
CA SER A 570 -3.88 -26.94 -16.49
C SER A 570 -4.86 -26.62 -17.61
N GLY A 571 -5.61 -27.62 -18.08
CA GLY A 571 -6.54 -27.45 -19.19
C GLY A 571 -5.86 -27.75 -20.52
N ASN A 572 -6.06 -26.92 -21.53
CA ASN A 572 -5.66 -27.25 -22.89
C ASN A 572 -4.27 -26.70 -23.26
N ILE A 573 -3.64 -27.34 -24.25
CA ILE A 573 -2.39 -26.94 -24.90
C ILE A 573 -2.51 -27.10 -26.42
N ALA A 574 -1.78 -26.29 -27.18
CA ALA A 574 -1.86 -26.32 -28.63
C ALA A 574 -1.25 -27.61 -29.23
N ASP A 575 -1.89 -28.15 -30.27
CA ASP A 575 -1.32 -29.17 -31.15
C ASP A 575 -0.24 -28.55 -32.06
N GLY A 576 0.91 -29.21 -32.23
CA GLY A 576 2.00 -28.73 -33.09
C GLY A 576 2.84 -27.56 -32.56
N ALA A 577 2.66 -27.15 -31.29
CA ALA A 577 3.38 -26.01 -30.72
C ALA A 577 4.71 -26.41 -30.07
N THR A 578 5.69 -25.51 -30.15
CA THR A 578 7.03 -25.69 -29.57
C THR A 578 7.21 -24.89 -28.28
N GLY A 579 8.06 -25.39 -27.38
CA GLY A 579 8.38 -24.72 -26.11
C GLY A 579 7.22 -24.68 -25.11
N LEU A 580 6.24 -25.57 -25.23
CA LEU A 580 5.12 -25.67 -24.29
C LEU A 580 5.61 -26.05 -22.90
N THR A 581 5.21 -25.28 -21.89
CA THR A 581 5.33 -25.70 -20.49
C THR A 581 4.27 -26.74 -20.20
N LEU A 582 4.67 -27.93 -19.73
CA LEU A 582 3.77 -29.07 -19.49
C LEU A 582 3.60 -29.41 -18.01
N ALA A 583 4.58 -29.07 -17.16
CA ALA A 583 4.45 -29.17 -15.70
C ALA A 583 5.42 -28.20 -15.01
N LYS A 584 5.09 -27.79 -13.78
CA LYS A 584 5.98 -27.00 -12.94
C LYS A 584 5.98 -27.50 -11.50
N TYR A 585 7.16 -27.77 -10.98
CA TYR A 585 7.40 -28.34 -9.65
C TYR A 585 8.10 -27.33 -8.75
N SER A 586 7.75 -27.34 -7.46
CA SER A 586 8.36 -26.53 -6.42
C SER A 586 9.25 -27.38 -5.52
N PHE A 587 10.48 -26.93 -5.28
CA PHE A 587 11.45 -27.58 -4.40
C PHE A 587 11.78 -26.63 -3.25
N TYR A 588 11.69 -27.11 -2.01
CA TYR A 588 11.97 -26.35 -0.80
C TYR A 588 12.99 -27.08 0.07
N ALA A 589 14.02 -26.37 0.51
CA ALA A 589 15.01 -26.87 1.44
C ALA A 589 14.84 -26.18 2.80
N ALA A 590 14.79 -27.00 3.85
CA ALA A 590 14.62 -26.56 5.24
C ALA A 590 15.86 -26.94 6.05
N GLY A 591 16.23 -26.12 7.04
CA GLY A 591 17.45 -26.24 7.85
C GLY A 591 18.78 -25.94 7.12
N GLU A 592 19.04 -26.54 5.95
CA GLU A 592 20.25 -26.27 5.14
C GLU A 592 19.94 -26.18 3.65
N ALA A 593 20.87 -25.60 2.87
CA ALA A 593 20.77 -25.64 1.41
C ALA A 593 20.99 -27.08 0.91
N VAL A 594 20.11 -27.55 0.02
CA VAL A 594 20.16 -28.91 -0.55
C VAL A 594 20.51 -28.84 -2.03
N LYS A 595 21.57 -29.55 -2.42
CA LYS A 595 21.90 -29.78 -3.83
C LYS A 595 21.07 -30.94 -4.35
N VAL A 596 20.46 -30.79 -5.52
CA VAL A 596 19.80 -31.88 -6.26
C VAL A 596 20.71 -32.28 -7.41
N GLU A 597 21.09 -33.55 -7.49
CA GLU A 597 22.07 -34.02 -8.47
C GLU A 597 21.42 -34.43 -9.79
N ASN A 598 20.23 -35.04 -9.71
CA ASN A 598 19.48 -35.55 -10.86
C ASN A 598 17.98 -35.70 -10.56
N LEU A 599 17.13 -35.68 -11.60
CA LEU A 599 15.69 -35.93 -11.50
C LEU A 599 15.18 -36.71 -12.72
N THR A 600 14.36 -37.73 -12.48
CA THR A 600 13.73 -38.54 -13.51
C THR A 600 12.31 -38.09 -13.81
N ILE A 601 11.99 -37.90 -15.09
CA ILE A 601 10.69 -37.47 -15.60
C ILE A 601 10.07 -38.57 -16.47
N THR A 602 8.76 -38.75 -16.37
CA THR A 602 7.93 -39.59 -17.25
C THR A 602 6.81 -38.79 -17.90
N CYS A 603 6.29 -39.26 -19.03
CA CYS A 603 5.05 -38.76 -19.61
C CYS A 603 3.96 -39.85 -19.57
N THR A 604 2.72 -39.46 -19.28
CA THR A 604 1.52 -40.31 -19.36
C THR A 604 0.54 -39.68 -20.33
N GLY A 605 0.19 -40.41 -21.40
CA GLY A 605 -0.74 -40.01 -22.45
C GLY A 605 -2.13 -40.65 -22.28
N SER A 606 -3.07 -40.27 -23.14
CA SER A 606 -4.32 -41.01 -23.35
C SER A 606 -4.12 -42.16 -24.32
N ASP A 607 -3.25 -41.99 -25.32
CA ASP A 607 -2.76 -43.09 -26.15
C ASP A 607 -1.32 -43.40 -25.74
N THR A 608 -1.02 -44.67 -25.49
CA THR A 608 0.37 -45.10 -25.17
C THR A 608 1.36 -44.91 -26.33
N THR A 609 0.88 -44.55 -27.52
CA THR A 609 1.68 -44.19 -28.70
C THR A 609 1.87 -42.68 -28.87
N ASP A 610 1.34 -41.84 -27.97
CA ASP A 610 1.66 -40.41 -27.90
C ASP A 610 3.17 -40.19 -27.65
N TYR A 611 3.82 -39.27 -28.38
CA TYR A 611 5.20 -38.80 -28.13
C TYR A 611 5.32 -37.28 -28.17
N ILE A 612 5.97 -36.71 -27.15
CA ILE A 612 6.42 -35.32 -27.13
C ILE A 612 7.90 -35.23 -27.53
N SER A 613 8.33 -34.07 -28.07
CA SER A 613 9.69 -33.85 -28.57
C SER A 613 10.44 -32.75 -27.80
N ASN A 614 11.76 -32.68 -27.96
CA ASN A 614 12.64 -31.62 -27.40
C ASN A 614 12.46 -31.36 -25.89
N VAL A 615 12.26 -32.42 -25.11
CA VAL A 615 11.96 -32.36 -23.67
C VAL A 615 13.17 -31.85 -22.89
N LYS A 616 12.96 -30.86 -22.03
CA LYS A 616 14.00 -30.22 -21.20
C LYS A 616 13.45 -29.71 -19.87
N LEU A 617 14.34 -29.54 -18.90
CA LEU A 617 14.02 -28.91 -17.62
C LEU A 617 14.61 -27.50 -17.53
N LEU A 618 13.82 -26.56 -17.01
CA LEU A 618 14.26 -25.21 -16.68
C LEU A 618 14.23 -24.99 -15.16
N LEU A 619 15.34 -24.55 -14.57
CA LEU A 619 15.43 -24.08 -13.19
C LEU A 619 15.24 -22.57 -13.17
N ASP A 620 14.16 -22.10 -12.54
CA ASP A 620 13.76 -20.68 -12.50
C ASP A 620 13.80 -20.01 -13.90
N GLY A 621 13.45 -20.76 -14.96
CA GLY A 621 13.45 -20.31 -16.36
C GLY A 621 14.76 -20.52 -17.14
N SER A 622 15.87 -20.91 -16.49
CA SER A 622 17.15 -21.23 -17.16
C SER A 622 17.30 -22.74 -17.36
N GLN A 623 17.68 -23.20 -18.56
CA GLN A 623 17.79 -24.65 -18.82
C GLN A 623 18.85 -25.34 -17.95
N ILE A 624 18.49 -26.50 -17.39
CA ILE A 624 19.37 -27.40 -16.64
C ILE A 624 19.31 -28.83 -17.21
N GLY A 625 20.45 -29.51 -17.22
CA GLY A 625 20.57 -30.83 -17.87
C GLY A 625 20.55 -30.75 -19.39
N THR A 626 20.29 -31.89 -20.04
CA THR A 626 20.19 -32.05 -21.50
C THR A 626 18.81 -31.66 -22.03
N THR A 627 18.70 -31.57 -23.35
CA THR A 627 17.42 -31.70 -24.08
C THR A 627 17.37 -33.11 -24.66
N ASP A 628 16.25 -33.82 -24.51
CA ASP A 628 16.02 -35.10 -25.17
C ASP A 628 15.25 -34.90 -26.48
N THR A 629 15.52 -35.71 -27.48
CA THR A 629 14.82 -35.61 -28.77
C THR A 629 13.33 -35.93 -28.65
N THR A 630 12.97 -36.93 -27.85
CA THR A 630 11.63 -37.54 -27.80
C THR A 630 11.40 -38.24 -26.45
N LEU A 631 10.19 -38.16 -25.90
CA LEU A 631 9.73 -38.93 -24.74
C LEU A 631 8.36 -39.56 -25.06
N GLN A 632 8.19 -40.85 -24.77
CA GLN A 632 6.94 -41.56 -24.98
C GLN A 632 5.97 -41.33 -23.80
N CYS A 633 4.70 -41.11 -24.12
CA CYS A 633 3.66 -40.82 -23.14
C CYS A 633 2.87 -42.07 -22.77
N ASN A 634 3.54 -43.10 -22.25
CA ASN A 634 2.93 -44.38 -21.88
C ASN A 634 2.90 -44.65 -20.36
N GLY A 635 3.40 -43.74 -19.52
CA GLY A 635 3.49 -43.88 -18.06
C GLY A 635 4.54 -44.89 -17.56
N SER A 636 5.37 -45.44 -18.45
CA SER A 636 6.39 -46.45 -18.16
C SER A 636 7.61 -45.84 -17.49
N SER A 637 8.12 -46.47 -16.43
CA SER A 637 9.45 -46.12 -15.90
C SER A 637 10.59 -46.52 -16.84
N GLY A 638 10.35 -47.43 -17.79
CA GLY A 638 11.32 -47.78 -18.83
C GLY A 638 11.50 -46.68 -19.89
N ASP A 639 10.48 -45.85 -20.07
CA ASP A 639 10.41 -44.75 -21.04
C ASP A 639 10.46 -43.41 -20.29
N SER A 640 11.54 -43.24 -19.52
CA SER A 640 11.79 -42.09 -18.65
C SER A 640 13.18 -41.49 -18.90
N THR A 641 13.31 -40.15 -18.82
CA THR A 641 14.63 -39.51 -18.84
C THR A 641 15.05 -39.12 -17.43
N ASN A 642 16.28 -39.46 -17.05
CA ASN A 642 16.96 -38.88 -15.90
C ASN A 642 17.87 -37.71 -16.31
N TYR A 643 17.52 -36.49 -15.95
CA TYR A 643 18.33 -35.30 -16.18
C TYR A 643 19.34 -35.12 -15.04
N THR A 644 20.61 -34.87 -15.36
CA THR A 644 21.68 -34.62 -14.37
C THR A 644 22.14 -33.17 -14.40
N PHE A 645 22.47 -32.59 -13.23
CA PHE A 645 22.67 -31.14 -13.08
C PHE A 645 24.08 -30.73 -12.64
N GLY A 646 24.95 -31.70 -12.32
CA GLY A 646 26.31 -31.42 -11.85
C GLY A 646 26.30 -30.65 -10.53
N ASN A 647 26.47 -29.32 -10.59
CA ASN A 647 26.41 -28.41 -9.44
C ASN A 647 25.43 -27.22 -9.66
N THR A 648 24.61 -27.21 -10.73
CA THR A 648 23.76 -26.05 -11.04
C THR A 648 22.49 -25.95 -10.20
N PHE A 649 21.94 -27.09 -9.75
CA PHE A 649 20.70 -27.13 -8.98
C PHE A 649 20.99 -27.23 -7.47
N ILE A 650 20.97 -26.06 -6.82
CA ILE A 650 20.98 -25.93 -5.36
C ILE A 650 19.71 -25.19 -4.93
N VAL A 651 18.97 -25.79 -3.99
CA VAL A 651 17.82 -25.19 -3.30
C VAL A 651 18.35 -24.53 -2.02
N PRO A 652 18.34 -23.19 -1.90
CA PRO A 652 18.81 -22.53 -0.68
C PRO A 652 17.83 -22.73 0.48
N ASN A 653 18.35 -22.80 1.71
CA ASN A 653 17.54 -22.90 2.92
C ASN A 653 16.47 -21.79 2.98
N GLY A 654 15.25 -22.13 3.38
CA GLY A 654 14.15 -21.18 3.56
C GLY A 654 13.55 -20.63 2.25
N THR A 655 13.95 -21.16 1.09
CA THR A 655 13.51 -20.63 -0.21
C THR A 655 13.05 -21.71 -1.17
N TYR A 656 12.12 -21.35 -2.06
CA TYR A 656 11.66 -22.21 -3.15
C TYR A 656 12.53 -22.07 -4.40
N LYS A 657 12.72 -23.19 -5.09
CA LYS A 657 13.23 -23.28 -6.46
C LYS A 657 12.19 -23.96 -7.35
N TYR A 658 12.10 -23.53 -8.61
CA TYR A 658 11.09 -24.05 -9.53
C TYR A 658 11.71 -24.79 -10.70
N VAL A 659 11.26 -26.03 -10.92
CA VAL A 659 11.64 -26.86 -12.07
C VAL A 659 10.45 -26.93 -13.02
N THR A 660 10.60 -26.33 -14.20
CA THR A 660 9.59 -26.34 -15.26
C THR A 660 9.96 -27.37 -16.31
N ALA A 661 9.07 -28.31 -16.61
CA ALA A 661 9.20 -29.24 -17.72
C ALA A 661 8.64 -28.60 -18.99
N VAL A 662 9.46 -28.54 -20.05
CA VAL A 662 9.15 -27.90 -21.33
C VAL A 662 9.41 -28.87 -22.47
N ALA A 663 8.50 -28.94 -23.45
CA ALA A 663 8.59 -29.83 -24.61
C ALA A 663 7.77 -29.28 -25.80
N ASP A 664 7.81 -29.99 -26.93
CA ASP A 664 7.06 -29.70 -28.15
C ASP A 664 6.01 -30.80 -28.41
N THR A 665 4.81 -30.42 -28.84
CA THR A 665 3.78 -31.33 -29.38
C THR A 665 3.89 -31.39 -30.91
N THR A 666 3.45 -32.49 -31.53
CA THR A 666 3.33 -32.56 -33.00
C THR A 666 2.07 -33.31 -33.42
N ALA A 667 1.33 -32.80 -34.41
CA ALA A 667 0.13 -33.47 -34.93
C ALA A 667 0.41 -34.86 -35.54
N SER A 668 1.69 -35.18 -35.80
CA SER A 668 2.16 -36.50 -36.24
C SER A 668 2.43 -37.50 -35.11
N SER A 669 2.47 -37.05 -33.85
CA SER A 669 2.84 -37.87 -32.69
C SER A 669 1.98 -37.66 -31.43
N THR A 670 1.13 -36.63 -31.40
CA THR A 670 0.14 -36.34 -30.37
C THR A 670 -1.06 -35.70 -31.06
N ALA A 671 -2.19 -36.40 -31.17
CA ALA A 671 -3.34 -35.86 -31.90
C ALA A 671 -4.15 -34.87 -31.04
N ALA A 672 -4.77 -33.87 -31.66
CA ALA A 672 -5.82 -33.09 -31.02
C ALA A 672 -6.92 -34.01 -30.43
N GLY A 673 -7.22 -33.81 -29.14
CA GLY A 673 -8.03 -34.69 -28.30
C GLY A 673 -7.23 -35.56 -27.32
N SER A 674 -5.92 -35.76 -27.54
CA SER A 674 -5.07 -36.55 -26.63
C SER A 674 -4.80 -35.81 -25.33
N THR A 675 -4.75 -36.52 -24.20
CA THR A 675 -4.39 -35.93 -22.90
C THR A 675 -2.98 -36.30 -22.48
N LEU A 676 -2.17 -35.33 -22.05
CA LEU A 676 -0.79 -35.52 -21.62
C LEU A 676 -0.61 -35.10 -20.15
N ARG A 677 0.18 -35.85 -19.38
CA ARG A 677 0.62 -35.49 -18.02
C ARG A 677 2.10 -35.81 -17.87
N ILE A 678 2.90 -34.81 -17.51
CA ILE A 678 4.31 -35.01 -17.15
C ILE A 678 4.40 -35.27 -15.65
N ASP A 679 5.04 -36.36 -15.24
CA ASP A 679 5.21 -36.74 -13.83
C ASP A 679 6.68 -36.72 -13.42
N LEU A 680 6.95 -36.28 -12.19
CA LEU A 680 8.25 -36.38 -11.54
C LEU A 680 8.33 -37.69 -10.75
N SER A 681 9.31 -38.54 -11.08
CA SER A 681 9.56 -39.79 -10.37
C SER A 681 10.26 -39.56 -9.02
N ALA A 682 10.05 -40.47 -8.08
CA ALA A 682 10.75 -40.45 -6.80
C ALA A 682 12.24 -40.76 -7.02
N GLY A 683 13.11 -39.96 -6.41
CA GLY A 683 14.55 -40.17 -6.44
C GLY A 683 15.02 -41.13 -5.35
N SER A 684 16.23 -41.67 -5.51
CA SER A 684 16.91 -42.46 -4.49
C SER A 684 18.29 -41.85 -4.25
N THR A 685 18.49 -41.23 -3.08
CA THR A 685 19.75 -40.57 -2.71
C THR A 685 20.25 -39.55 -3.74
N ASN A 686 19.34 -38.92 -4.49
CA ASN A 686 19.61 -38.01 -5.60
C ASN A 686 19.79 -36.53 -5.16
N ALA A 687 19.78 -36.26 -3.86
CA ALA A 687 20.01 -34.94 -3.29
C ALA A 687 20.93 -35.04 -2.06
N VAL A 688 21.59 -33.94 -1.70
CA VAL A 688 22.56 -33.89 -0.59
C VAL A 688 22.58 -32.53 0.10
N GLY A 689 22.52 -32.55 1.44
CA GLY A 689 22.68 -31.35 2.27
C GLY A 689 24.08 -30.75 2.14
N GLN A 690 24.19 -29.44 1.88
CA GLN A 690 25.47 -28.78 1.60
C GLN A 690 26.35 -28.53 2.83
N SER A 691 25.80 -28.66 4.04
CA SER A 691 26.55 -28.52 5.31
C SER A 691 26.76 -29.87 6.01
N THR A 692 25.75 -30.73 6.03
CA THR A 692 25.81 -32.02 6.72
C THR A 692 26.29 -33.17 5.84
N LEU A 693 26.25 -33.01 4.51
CA LEU A 693 26.45 -34.07 3.53
C LEU A 693 25.46 -35.25 3.66
N THR A 694 24.33 -35.04 4.34
CA THR A 694 23.26 -36.03 4.49
C THR A 694 22.63 -36.32 3.13
N SER A 695 22.54 -37.61 2.76
CA SER A 695 21.86 -38.05 1.54
C SER A 695 20.34 -37.93 1.69
N LEU A 696 19.69 -37.31 0.72
CA LEU A 696 18.26 -37.06 0.64
C LEU A 696 17.69 -37.58 -0.68
N SER A 697 16.37 -37.77 -0.73
CA SER A 697 15.63 -38.18 -1.93
C SER A 697 14.56 -37.15 -2.30
N SER A 698 14.37 -36.87 -3.59
CA SER A 698 13.19 -36.14 -4.06
C SER A 698 11.94 -37.03 -4.02
N THR A 699 10.82 -36.51 -3.53
CA THR A 699 9.53 -37.20 -3.58
C THR A 699 8.93 -37.18 -4.99
N ALA A 700 8.26 -38.27 -5.38
CA ALA A 700 7.45 -38.28 -6.60
C ALA A 700 6.35 -37.22 -6.54
N GLN A 701 6.02 -36.60 -7.67
CA GLN A 701 4.90 -35.68 -7.84
C GLN A 701 4.25 -35.94 -9.20
N GLN A 702 2.93 -36.05 -9.25
CA GLN A 702 2.22 -36.13 -10.54
C GLN A 702 1.97 -34.72 -11.09
N GLY A 703 2.01 -34.56 -12.40
CA GLY A 703 1.63 -33.31 -13.05
C GLY A 703 0.13 -33.05 -12.99
N ARG A 704 -0.31 -31.95 -13.61
CA ARG A 704 -1.71 -31.78 -13.98
C ARG A 704 -1.91 -32.38 -15.38
N THR A 705 -3.03 -33.05 -15.60
CA THR A 705 -3.39 -33.51 -16.95
C THR A 705 -3.74 -32.31 -17.83
N LEU A 706 -3.19 -32.31 -19.05
CA LEU A 706 -3.42 -31.32 -20.09
C LEU A 706 -4.09 -32.00 -21.30
N THR A 707 -4.84 -31.26 -22.11
CA THR A 707 -5.45 -31.78 -23.35
C THR A 707 -4.90 -31.06 -24.57
N VAL A 708 -4.38 -31.82 -25.54
CA VAL A 708 -3.92 -31.31 -26.83
C VAL A 708 -5.13 -30.89 -27.66
N GLN A 709 -5.12 -29.67 -28.20
CA GLN A 709 -6.25 -29.10 -28.94
C GLN A 709 -5.73 -28.17 -30.05
N SER A 710 -6.32 -28.24 -31.25
CA SER A 710 -5.96 -27.35 -32.35
C SER A 710 -6.46 -25.91 -32.14
N GLY A 711 -5.72 -24.93 -32.67
CA GLY A 711 -6.22 -23.57 -32.86
C GLY A 711 -7.32 -23.55 -33.91
N THR A 712 -8.46 -22.94 -33.58
CA THR A 712 -9.64 -22.81 -34.46
C THR A 712 -10.36 -21.51 -34.18
N VAL A 713 -11.23 -21.09 -35.11
CA VAL A 713 -12.21 -20.03 -34.91
C VAL A 713 -13.61 -20.59 -35.19
N VAL A 714 -14.61 -20.11 -34.44
CA VAL A 714 -16.02 -20.33 -34.74
C VAL A 714 -16.71 -18.97 -34.84
N VAL A 715 -17.50 -18.76 -35.89
CA VAL A 715 -18.35 -17.58 -36.07
C VAL A 715 -19.79 -17.95 -35.70
N SER A 716 -20.49 -17.06 -35.01
CA SER A 716 -21.91 -17.19 -34.66
C SER A 716 -22.62 -15.85 -34.66
N GLU A 717 -23.93 -15.86 -34.89
CA GLU A 717 -24.77 -14.66 -34.76
C GLU A 717 -24.76 -14.14 -33.31
N ASN A 718 -24.65 -12.81 -33.13
CA ASN A 718 -24.78 -12.19 -31.82
C ASN A 718 -26.26 -11.96 -31.49
N THR A 719 -26.91 -12.97 -30.89
CA THR A 719 -28.34 -12.95 -30.54
C THR A 719 -28.74 -11.87 -29.53
N ALA A 720 -27.79 -11.17 -28.89
CA ALA A 720 -28.07 -9.99 -28.08
C ALA A 720 -28.42 -8.74 -28.94
N PHE A 721 -28.03 -8.72 -30.22
CA PHE A 721 -28.60 -7.83 -31.22
C PHE A 721 -29.69 -8.60 -31.97
N GLY A 722 -30.94 -8.40 -31.57
CA GLY A 722 -32.08 -9.11 -32.14
C GLY A 722 -32.54 -8.59 -33.51
N ASP A 723 -33.32 -9.43 -34.19
CA ASP A 723 -34.00 -9.15 -35.46
C ASP A 723 -34.77 -7.83 -35.47
N LYS A 724 -34.81 -7.21 -36.65
CA LYS A 724 -35.53 -5.96 -36.92
C LYS A 724 -36.86 -6.20 -37.61
N SER A 725 -37.81 -5.32 -37.33
CA SER A 725 -39.22 -5.43 -37.74
C SER A 725 -39.88 -4.06 -37.80
N ALA A 726 -41.16 -4.00 -38.20
CA ALA A 726 -41.91 -2.75 -38.32
C ALA A 726 -42.03 -1.93 -37.02
N THR A 727 -41.90 -2.55 -35.85
CA THR A 727 -41.92 -1.87 -34.53
C THR A 727 -40.53 -1.67 -33.90
N SER A 728 -39.47 -2.17 -34.55
CA SER A 728 -38.08 -1.88 -34.20
C SER A 728 -37.24 -2.04 -35.47
N PRO A 729 -37.14 -0.99 -36.30
CA PRO A 729 -36.48 -1.09 -37.60
C PRO A 729 -34.94 -1.12 -37.47
N THR A 730 -34.30 -1.38 -38.60
CA THR A 730 -32.87 -1.15 -38.83
C THR A 730 -32.58 0.34 -39.01
N GLY A 731 -33.52 1.08 -39.59
CA GLY A 731 -33.50 2.53 -39.79
C GLY A 731 -34.54 2.99 -40.81
N VAL A 732 -34.54 4.28 -41.15
CA VAL A 732 -35.31 4.87 -42.26
C VAL A 732 -34.41 5.18 -43.46
N ALA A 733 -35.02 5.48 -44.61
CA ALA A 733 -34.31 6.04 -45.77
C ALA A 733 -33.43 7.25 -45.36
N GLY A 734 -32.18 7.28 -45.82
CA GLY A 734 -31.21 8.34 -45.52
C GLY A 734 -30.47 8.23 -44.18
N ALA A 735 -30.79 7.27 -43.31
CA ALA A 735 -30.13 7.10 -42.01
C ALA A 735 -28.65 6.69 -42.15
N THR A 736 -27.73 7.49 -41.61
CA THR A 736 -26.27 7.22 -41.64
C THR A 736 -25.82 6.35 -40.47
N GLU A 737 -24.85 5.47 -40.70
CA GLU A 737 -24.31 4.52 -39.71
C GLU A 737 -25.39 3.70 -38.96
N ALA A 738 -26.40 3.21 -39.66
CA ALA A 738 -27.32 2.23 -39.12
C ALA A 738 -26.57 0.93 -38.78
N LYS A 739 -26.80 0.37 -37.58
CA LYS A 739 -26.30 -0.97 -37.23
C LYS A 739 -27.21 -2.01 -37.87
N ILE A 740 -26.68 -2.75 -38.84
CA ILE A 740 -27.47 -3.68 -39.66
C ILE A 740 -27.39 -5.13 -39.19
N ALA A 741 -26.29 -5.52 -38.55
CA ALA A 741 -26.08 -6.88 -38.03
C ALA A 741 -25.00 -6.90 -36.94
N SER A 742 -24.84 -8.03 -36.25
CA SER A 742 -23.79 -8.27 -35.25
C SER A 742 -23.48 -9.76 -35.12
N PHE A 743 -22.21 -10.11 -34.97
CA PHE A 743 -21.74 -11.49 -34.84
C PHE A 743 -20.57 -11.62 -33.85
N ILE A 744 -20.32 -12.84 -33.40
CA ILE A 744 -19.28 -13.18 -32.43
C ILE A 744 -18.26 -14.09 -33.12
N VAL A 745 -16.99 -13.70 -33.06
CA VAL A 745 -15.84 -14.53 -33.43
C VAL A 745 -15.28 -15.12 -32.14
N THR A 746 -15.37 -16.44 -31.97
CA THR A 746 -14.89 -17.16 -30.80
C THR A 746 -13.62 -17.91 -31.14
N ALA A 747 -12.55 -17.73 -30.35
CA ALA A 747 -11.35 -18.54 -30.47
C ALA A 747 -11.55 -19.92 -29.82
N GLY A 748 -11.05 -20.96 -30.48
CA GLY A 748 -10.94 -22.30 -29.90
C GLY A 748 -10.09 -22.30 -28.64
N SER A 749 -10.31 -23.30 -27.78
CA SER A 749 -9.64 -23.39 -26.47
C SER A 749 -8.24 -24.02 -26.52
N GLY A 750 -7.64 -24.20 -27.70
CA GLY A 750 -6.28 -24.75 -27.86
C GLY A 750 -5.17 -23.68 -27.78
N GLU A 751 -5.38 -22.54 -28.43
CA GLU A 751 -4.43 -21.41 -28.46
C GLU A 751 -5.14 -20.09 -28.76
N ALA A 752 -4.43 -18.98 -28.54
CA ALA A 752 -4.86 -17.68 -29.06
C ALA A 752 -4.73 -17.64 -30.60
N VAL A 753 -5.54 -16.80 -31.24
CA VAL A 753 -5.57 -16.63 -32.70
C VAL A 753 -5.42 -15.16 -33.09
N ASP A 754 -4.81 -14.91 -34.25
CA ASP A 754 -4.71 -13.60 -34.89
C ASP A 754 -5.60 -13.55 -36.14
N VAL A 755 -6.69 -12.77 -36.10
CA VAL A 755 -7.59 -12.55 -37.23
C VAL A 755 -7.05 -11.46 -38.14
N THR A 756 -6.89 -11.77 -39.43
CA THR A 756 -6.24 -10.90 -40.44
C THR A 756 -7.16 -10.46 -41.58
N GLN A 757 -8.30 -11.13 -41.75
CA GLN A 757 -9.36 -10.71 -42.66
C GLN A 757 -10.72 -11.23 -42.16
N ILE A 758 -11.76 -10.43 -42.40
CA ILE A 758 -13.17 -10.78 -42.23
C ILE A 758 -13.86 -10.53 -43.57
N ALA A 759 -14.66 -11.47 -44.05
CA ALA A 759 -15.50 -11.32 -45.22
C ALA A 759 -16.99 -11.33 -44.82
N MET A 760 -17.77 -10.47 -45.46
CA MET A 760 -19.23 -10.45 -45.38
C MET A 760 -19.83 -10.74 -46.75
N LEU A 761 -20.94 -11.46 -46.86
CA LEU A 761 -21.56 -11.83 -48.13
C LEU A 761 -22.98 -11.27 -48.24
N ASP A 762 -23.35 -10.77 -49.43
CA ASP A 762 -24.75 -10.45 -49.78
C ASP A 762 -25.68 -11.61 -49.37
N ALA A 763 -26.70 -11.34 -48.56
CA ALA A 763 -27.63 -12.37 -48.10
C ALA A 763 -28.42 -13.04 -49.24
N SER A 764 -28.71 -12.27 -50.31
CA SER A 764 -29.54 -12.65 -51.44
C SER A 764 -28.97 -12.12 -52.76
N THR A 765 -29.33 -12.74 -53.88
CA THR A 765 -29.04 -12.26 -55.24
C THR A 765 -30.11 -11.29 -55.77
N VAL A 766 -31.19 -11.06 -55.02
CA VAL A 766 -32.40 -10.33 -55.46
C VAL A 766 -32.63 -9.05 -54.65
N SER A 767 -32.25 -9.05 -53.38
CA SER A 767 -32.13 -7.86 -52.52
C SER A 767 -30.69 -7.86 -52.01
N GLN A 768 -29.82 -7.09 -52.66
CA GLN A 768 -28.40 -7.02 -52.37
C GLN A 768 -28.10 -5.88 -51.39
N MET A 769 -26.91 -5.90 -50.78
CA MET A 769 -26.49 -4.81 -49.90
C MET A 769 -26.48 -3.45 -50.61
N GLY A 770 -26.17 -3.41 -51.90
CA GLY A 770 -26.19 -2.17 -52.69
C GLY A 770 -27.57 -1.67 -53.10
N ASP A 771 -28.64 -2.45 -52.97
CA ASP A 771 -29.98 -1.97 -53.36
C ASP A 771 -30.54 -1.00 -52.31
N ASN A 772 -30.17 -1.21 -51.04
CA ASN A 772 -30.71 -0.48 -49.89
C ASN A 772 -29.65 0.32 -49.10
N PHE A 773 -28.39 -0.09 -49.15
CA PHE A 773 -27.32 0.48 -48.33
C PHE A 773 -26.10 0.95 -49.15
N GLN A 774 -25.21 1.68 -48.49
CA GLN A 774 -23.89 2.10 -48.97
C GLN A 774 -22.92 2.25 -47.79
N ASN A 775 -21.63 2.48 -48.04
CA ASN A 775 -20.62 2.74 -47.00
C ASN A 775 -20.57 1.68 -45.87
N LEU A 776 -20.49 0.39 -46.24
CA LEU A 776 -20.41 -0.74 -45.29
C LEU A 776 -19.12 -0.68 -44.45
N LYS A 777 -19.25 -0.92 -43.14
CA LYS A 777 -18.18 -0.83 -42.13
C LYS A 777 -18.23 -1.98 -41.12
N LEU A 778 -17.05 -2.50 -40.83
CA LEU A 778 -16.61 -3.21 -39.62
C LEU A 778 -16.57 -2.32 -38.37
N LYS A 779 -17.20 -2.60 -37.23
CA LYS A 779 -16.80 -2.01 -35.92
C LYS A 779 -16.72 -3.09 -34.84
N ASN A 780 -15.88 -2.89 -33.83
CA ASN A 780 -15.89 -3.71 -32.62
C ASN A 780 -16.91 -3.16 -31.59
N SER A 781 -17.08 -3.86 -30.46
CA SER A 781 -17.95 -3.43 -29.35
C SER A 781 -17.58 -2.09 -28.69
N SER A 782 -16.38 -1.56 -28.93
CA SER A 782 -15.97 -0.19 -28.51
C SER A 782 -16.08 0.85 -29.63
N GLY A 783 -16.86 0.56 -30.68
CA GLY A 783 -17.11 1.46 -31.82
C GLY A 783 -15.90 1.73 -32.73
N THR A 784 -14.79 1.03 -32.54
CA THR A 784 -13.56 1.19 -33.32
C THR A 784 -13.68 0.45 -34.64
N GLN A 785 -13.39 1.13 -35.76
CA GLN A 785 -13.58 0.58 -37.09
C GLN A 785 -12.56 -0.53 -37.43
N ILE A 786 -13.05 -1.63 -38.01
CA ILE A 786 -12.28 -2.78 -38.49
C ILE A 786 -12.15 -2.65 -40.01
N GLY A 787 -10.93 -2.35 -40.48
CA GLY A 787 -10.61 -2.18 -41.89
C GLY A 787 -11.21 -0.90 -42.53
N SER A 788 -11.15 -0.83 -43.86
CA SER A 788 -11.65 0.31 -44.64
C SER A 788 -13.15 0.23 -44.90
N THR A 789 -13.81 1.40 -44.94
CA THR A 789 -15.19 1.54 -45.39
C THR A 789 -15.33 1.13 -46.86
N ILE A 790 -16.28 0.26 -47.17
CA ILE A 790 -16.59 -0.14 -48.56
C ILE A 790 -17.74 0.74 -49.05
N GLY A 791 -17.39 1.79 -49.79
CA GLY A 791 -18.34 2.83 -50.20
C GLY A 791 -19.43 2.34 -51.17
N ASN A 792 -19.01 1.66 -52.24
CA ASN A 792 -19.91 1.11 -53.25
C ASN A 792 -20.21 -0.35 -52.95
N LEU A 793 -21.48 -0.67 -52.71
CA LEU A 793 -21.98 -2.03 -52.50
C LEU A 793 -22.65 -2.54 -53.78
N ASN A 794 -22.80 -3.86 -53.89
CA ASN A 794 -23.12 -4.52 -55.15
C ASN A 794 -24.62 -4.50 -55.51
N THR A 795 -24.92 -4.36 -56.80
CA THR A 795 -26.28 -4.31 -57.39
C THR A 795 -26.32 -5.03 -58.76
N SER A 796 -25.53 -6.09 -58.94
CA SER A 796 -25.32 -6.78 -60.22
C SER A 796 -26.22 -8.01 -60.44
N GLY A 797 -27.02 -8.40 -59.46
CA GLY A 797 -27.84 -9.63 -59.46
C GLY A 797 -27.07 -10.89 -59.07
N THR A 798 -25.83 -10.78 -58.58
CA THR A 798 -25.00 -11.91 -58.12
C THR A 798 -24.38 -11.61 -56.76
N ALA A 799 -24.64 -12.45 -55.76
CA ALA A 799 -24.14 -12.28 -54.39
C ALA A 799 -22.61 -12.17 -54.36
N THR A 800 -22.09 -11.17 -53.66
CA THR A 800 -20.67 -10.80 -53.64
C THR A 800 -20.13 -10.65 -52.22
N SER A 801 -18.87 -11.06 -52.02
CA SER A 801 -18.15 -10.95 -50.75
C SER A 801 -17.45 -9.59 -50.61
N TYR A 802 -17.55 -9.00 -49.43
CA TYR A 802 -17.01 -7.71 -49.02
C TYR A 802 -15.94 -7.94 -47.95
N THR A 803 -14.66 -7.70 -48.28
CA THR A 803 -13.52 -8.05 -47.41
C THR A 803 -12.98 -6.87 -46.60
N PHE A 804 -12.78 -7.10 -45.31
CA PHE A 804 -12.26 -6.16 -44.33
C PHE A 804 -10.98 -6.73 -43.71
N SER A 805 -9.84 -6.13 -44.03
CA SER A 805 -8.57 -6.43 -43.35
C SER A 805 -8.27 -5.31 -42.34
N PRO A 806 -8.18 -5.61 -41.02
CA PRO A 806 -7.77 -4.63 -40.02
C PRO A 806 -6.30 -4.22 -40.20
N SER A 807 -5.96 -3.01 -39.74
CA SER A 807 -4.59 -2.44 -39.86
C SER A 807 -3.54 -3.16 -39.00
N THR A 808 -3.98 -3.90 -37.98
CA THR A 808 -3.21 -4.84 -37.17
C THR A 808 -4.08 -6.06 -36.94
N ALA A 809 -3.49 -7.26 -36.88
CA ALA A 809 -4.27 -8.48 -36.61
C ALA A 809 -5.05 -8.38 -35.29
N ILE A 810 -6.29 -8.85 -35.28
CA ILE A 810 -7.14 -8.86 -34.10
C ILE A 810 -6.81 -10.12 -33.30
N ARG A 811 -6.08 -9.93 -32.20
CA ARG A 811 -5.75 -10.98 -31.25
C ARG A 811 -7.00 -11.37 -30.44
N ILE A 812 -7.40 -12.63 -30.53
CA ILE A 812 -8.40 -13.24 -29.64
C ILE A 812 -7.66 -14.31 -28.82
N ALA A 813 -7.78 -14.28 -27.48
CA ALA A 813 -7.11 -15.25 -26.62
C ALA A 813 -7.84 -16.61 -26.63
N SER A 814 -7.15 -17.68 -26.22
CA SER A 814 -7.72 -19.05 -26.21
C SER A 814 -9.04 -19.10 -25.43
N GLY A 815 -10.12 -19.52 -26.10
CA GLY A 815 -11.48 -19.58 -25.53
C GLY A 815 -12.23 -18.24 -25.39
N GLU A 816 -11.62 -17.10 -25.74
CA GLU A 816 -12.27 -15.78 -25.66
C GLU A 816 -13.15 -15.45 -26.88
N GLN A 817 -14.00 -14.45 -26.70
CA GLN A 817 -14.94 -13.96 -27.71
C GLN A 817 -14.64 -12.53 -28.17
N TYR A 818 -14.86 -12.24 -29.45
CA TYR A 818 -14.73 -10.92 -30.05
C TYR A 818 -15.99 -10.56 -30.84
N VAL A 819 -16.70 -9.52 -30.39
CA VAL A 819 -17.94 -9.05 -31.03
C VAL A 819 -17.62 -8.09 -32.17
N VAL A 820 -18.20 -8.37 -33.33
CA VAL A 820 -18.11 -7.56 -34.55
C VAL A 820 -19.51 -7.07 -34.92
N ASP A 821 -19.65 -5.75 -34.97
CA ASP A 821 -20.87 -5.05 -35.36
C ASP A 821 -20.76 -4.55 -36.81
N VAL A 822 -21.82 -4.77 -37.58
CA VAL A 822 -21.90 -4.40 -38.99
C VAL A 822 -22.71 -3.12 -39.12
N TYR A 823 -22.14 -2.12 -39.79
CA TYR A 823 -22.75 -0.80 -39.98
C TYR A 823 -22.80 -0.41 -41.46
N ALA A 824 -23.86 0.27 -41.89
CA ALA A 824 -23.95 0.86 -43.22
C ALA A 824 -24.83 2.13 -43.20
N ASP A 825 -24.71 2.96 -44.22
CA ASP A 825 -25.65 4.08 -44.43
C ASP A 825 -26.83 3.57 -45.27
N VAL A 826 -28.06 3.85 -44.84
CA VAL A 826 -29.28 3.58 -45.60
C VAL A 826 -29.42 4.62 -46.71
N LYS A 827 -29.74 4.19 -47.93
CA LYS A 827 -29.93 5.11 -49.07
C LYS A 827 -31.16 6.00 -48.86
N SER A 828 -31.14 7.19 -49.45
CA SER A 828 -32.33 8.07 -49.54
C SER A 828 -33.41 7.56 -50.50
N SER A 829 -33.07 6.58 -51.33
CA SER A 829 -33.98 5.82 -52.20
C SER A 829 -33.65 4.35 -52.04
N VAL A 830 -34.24 3.72 -51.02
CA VAL A 830 -34.17 2.25 -50.81
C VAL A 830 -35.09 1.53 -51.81
N GLN A 831 -34.74 0.30 -52.16
CA GLN A 831 -35.57 -0.54 -53.03
C GLN A 831 -36.60 -1.33 -52.22
N ASP A 832 -36.20 -1.80 -51.03
CA ASP A 832 -36.96 -2.68 -50.13
C ASP A 832 -37.49 -1.88 -48.93
N SER A 833 -38.30 -0.85 -49.21
CA SER A 833 -38.98 -0.06 -48.19
C SER A 833 -40.14 -0.84 -47.58
N ALA A 834 -40.29 -0.77 -46.26
CA ALA A 834 -41.36 -1.42 -45.47
C ALA A 834 -41.44 -2.96 -45.61
N THR A 835 -40.35 -3.62 -46.00
CA THR A 835 -40.23 -5.07 -46.09
C THR A 835 -39.17 -5.62 -45.13
N VAL A 836 -39.23 -6.92 -44.84
CA VAL A 836 -38.23 -7.61 -44.01
C VAL A 836 -37.12 -8.17 -44.89
N LEU A 837 -35.87 -7.88 -44.56
CA LEU A 837 -34.66 -8.38 -45.22
C LEU A 837 -34.17 -9.64 -44.50
N THR A 838 -34.22 -10.81 -45.14
CA THR A 838 -34.01 -12.09 -44.44
C THR A 838 -32.82 -12.92 -44.94
N PRO A 839 -31.64 -12.87 -44.29
CA PRO A 839 -31.17 -11.82 -43.37
C PRO A 839 -30.76 -10.55 -44.14
N VAL A 840 -30.20 -9.54 -43.48
CA VAL A 840 -29.58 -8.39 -44.20
C VAL A 840 -28.30 -8.80 -44.91
N ILE A 841 -27.41 -9.49 -44.19
CA ILE A 841 -26.07 -9.85 -44.63
C ILE A 841 -25.63 -11.14 -43.93
N LYS A 842 -24.61 -11.81 -44.47
CA LYS A 842 -23.96 -12.97 -43.85
C LYS A 842 -22.53 -12.65 -43.46
N ALA A 843 -22.01 -13.29 -42.42
CA ALA A 843 -20.56 -13.49 -42.31
C ALA A 843 -20.17 -14.66 -43.23
N ASP A 844 -19.19 -14.43 -44.11
CA ASP A 844 -18.72 -15.37 -45.14
C ASP A 844 -17.58 -16.23 -44.59
N SER A 845 -16.52 -15.54 -44.15
CA SER A 845 -15.30 -16.17 -43.66
C SER A 845 -14.50 -15.23 -42.75
N VAL A 846 -13.70 -15.84 -41.87
CA VAL A 846 -12.78 -15.14 -40.97
C VAL A 846 -11.42 -15.82 -41.11
N THR A 847 -10.45 -15.12 -41.70
CA THR A 847 -9.08 -15.62 -41.86
C THR A 847 -8.30 -15.42 -40.57
N ALA A 848 -7.85 -16.52 -39.97
CA ALA A 848 -7.21 -16.53 -38.67
C ALA A 848 -6.00 -17.47 -38.63
N THR A 849 -5.01 -17.15 -37.81
CA THR A 849 -3.79 -17.96 -37.64
C THR A 849 -3.52 -18.22 -36.16
N GLY A 850 -3.17 -19.46 -35.82
CA GLY A 850 -2.77 -19.86 -34.47
C GLY A 850 -1.48 -19.15 -34.02
N VAL A 851 -1.52 -18.50 -32.85
CA VAL A 851 -0.43 -17.63 -32.36
C VAL A 851 0.81 -18.42 -31.92
N SER A 852 0.63 -19.64 -31.42
CA SER A 852 1.71 -20.52 -30.95
C SER A 852 2.15 -21.52 -32.01
N THR A 853 1.26 -21.88 -32.94
CA THR A 853 1.51 -22.90 -33.97
C THR A 853 1.86 -22.33 -35.34
N SER A 854 1.45 -21.09 -35.64
CA SER A 854 1.36 -20.53 -37.00
C SER A 854 0.49 -21.36 -37.96
N ALA A 855 -0.39 -22.22 -37.44
CA ALA A 855 -1.33 -23.01 -38.25
C ALA A 855 -2.53 -22.18 -38.71
N ASP A 856 -3.20 -22.63 -39.77
CA ASP A 856 -4.48 -22.05 -40.19
C ASP A 856 -5.58 -22.38 -39.16
N ALA A 857 -6.25 -21.34 -38.67
CA ALA A 857 -7.37 -21.41 -37.72
C ALA A 857 -8.66 -20.82 -38.32
N SER A 858 -8.69 -20.58 -39.64
CA SER A 858 -9.75 -19.83 -40.32
C SER A 858 -11.11 -20.54 -40.29
N TYR A 859 -12.18 -19.73 -40.34
CA TYR A 859 -13.56 -20.18 -40.47
C TYR A 859 -14.12 -19.78 -41.83
N THR A 860 -14.79 -20.69 -42.55
CA THR A 860 -15.12 -20.55 -43.99
C THR A 860 -16.52 -21.08 -44.32
N THR A 861 -17.50 -20.83 -43.44
CA THR A 861 -18.90 -21.25 -43.63
C THR A 861 -19.82 -20.04 -43.43
N ASP A 862 -20.73 -19.82 -44.38
CA ASP A 862 -21.79 -18.80 -44.30
C ASP A 862 -22.54 -18.87 -42.96
N VAL A 863 -22.50 -17.77 -42.21
CA VAL A 863 -23.38 -17.54 -41.05
C VAL A 863 -24.37 -16.45 -41.40
N SER A 864 -25.66 -16.82 -41.51
CA SER A 864 -26.75 -15.85 -41.54
C SER A 864 -26.77 -15.03 -40.26
N LEU A 865 -26.85 -13.71 -40.40
CA LEU A 865 -26.99 -12.78 -39.28
C LEU A 865 -28.45 -12.31 -39.18
N GLN A 866 -28.69 -11.17 -38.54
CA GLN A 866 -30.03 -10.67 -38.22
C GLN A 866 -30.87 -10.34 -39.47
N ASN A 867 -32.18 -10.49 -39.29
CA ASN A 867 -33.19 -9.95 -40.20
C ASN A 867 -33.29 -8.42 -40.04
N GLY A 868 -33.47 -7.72 -41.17
CA GLY A 868 -33.58 -6.26 -41.25
C GLY A 868 -35.00 -5.78 -41.52
N TYR A 869 -35.28 -4.51 -41.24
CA TYR A 869 -36.49 -3.83 -41.70
C TYR A 869 -36.22 -2.34 -41.90
N LEU A 870 -36.68 -1.76 -43.02
CA LEU A 870 -36.46 -0.36 -43.36
C LEU A 870 -37.79 0.41 -43.34
N SER A 871 -37.96 1.31 -42.37
CA SER A 871 -39.16 2.15 -42.27
C SER A 871 -39.16 3.21 -43.37
N ALA A 872 -40.35 3.53 -43.89
CA ALA A 872 -40.52 4.54 -44.94
C ALA A 872 -40.35 5.98 -44.38
N ALA A 873 -40.89 6.22 -43.19
CA ALA A 873 -40.76 7.43 -42.38
C ALA A 873 -41.05 7.05 -40.91
N GLY A 874 -40.79 7.96 -39.97
CA GLY A 874 -41.23 7.83 -38.57
C GLY A 874 -42.71 8.18 -38.35
N ASN A 875 -43.13 8.10 -37.09
CA ASN A 875 -44.47 8.45 -36.60
C ASN A 875 -44.37 9.48 -35.44
N LEU A 876 -45.42 10.28 -35.27
CA LEU A 876 -45.60 11.19 -34.13
C LEU A 876 -47.00 11.03 -33.52
N THR A 877 -47.09 10.44 -32.33
CA THR A 877 -48.33 10.33 -31.56
C THR A 877 -48.49 11.51 -30.60
N ILE A 878 -49.67 12.13 -30.58
CA ILE A 878 -50.02 13.32 -29.80
C ILE A 878 -51.09 12.93 -28.77
N THR A 879 -50.86 13.23 -27.50
CA THR A 879 -51.80 12.98 -26.38
C THR A 879 -51.82 14.14 -25.39
N SER A 880 -52.87 14.26 -24.58
CA SER A 880 -52.85 15.15 -23.40
C SER A 880 -52.14 14.45 -22.26
N ASP A 881 -51.40 15.20 -21.43
CA ASP A 881 -50.77 14.60 -20.25
C ASP A 881 -51.77 14.46 -19.09
N PRO A 882 -51.83 13.32 -18.38
CA PRO A 882 -52.78 13.13 -17.27
C PRO A 882 -52.53 14.08 -16.08
N ASP A 883 -51.31 14.59 -15.89
CA ASP A 883 -50.99 15.58 -14.86
C ASP A 883 -51.17 17.03 -15.35
N SER A 884 -51.73 17.23 -16.56
CA SER A 884 -52.13 18.54 -17.09
C SER A 884 -53.10 19.25 -16.13
N THR A 885 -52.89 20.55 -15.94
CA THR A 885 -53.45 21.33 -14.83
C THR A 885 -54.94 21.12 -14.60
N VAL A 886 -55.33 20.87 -13.34
CA VAL A 886 -56.72 20.60 -12.94
C VAL A 886 -57.66 21.79 -13.21
N ALA A 887 -58.93 21.48 -13.44
CA ALA A 887 -59.99 22.47 -13.65
C ALA A 887 -60.05 23.49 -12.50
N GLN A 888 -59.92 24.79 -12.81
CA GLN A 888 -59.83 25.82 -11.79
C GLN A 888 -60.36 27.20 -12.22
N GLN A 889 -60.72 28.02 -11.23
CA GLN A 889 -60.96 29.45 -11.42
C GLN A 889 -59.65 30.21 -11.71
N LEU A 890 -59.66 31.07 -12.71
CA LEU A 890 -58.62 32.03 -13.07
C LEU A 890 -59.10 33.45 -12.76
N VAL A 891 -58.21 34.39 -12.41
CA VAL A 891 -58.56 35.79 -12.18
C VAL A 891 -58.08 36.69 -13.32
N MET A 892 -58.95 37.58 -13.78
CA MET A 892 -58.67 38.50 -14.89
C MET A 892 -57.42 39.37 -14.67
N GLY A 893 -56.63 39.50 -15.74
CA GLY A 893 -55.44 40.33 -15.79
C GLY A 893 -54.15 39.72 -15.24
N ALA A 894 -54.20 38.52 -14.67
CA ALA A 894 -53.00 37.77 -14.32
C ALA A 894 -52.34 37.13 -15.56
N THR A 895 -51.02 36.98 -15.53
CA THR A 895 -50.18 36.51 -16.65
C THR A 895 -49.56 35.15 -16.36
N ASP A 896 -49.12 34.46 -17.41
CA ASP A 896 -48.39 33.18 -17.34
C ASP A 896 -49.12 32.05 -16.60
N TYR A 897 -50.44 32.00 -16.75
CA TYR A 897 -51.25 30.85 -16.35
C TYR A 897 -50.89 29.63 -17.19
N GLU A 898 -50.34 28.62 -16.53
CA GLU A 898 -50.18 27.26 -17.07
C GLU A 898 -51.54 26.57 -17.09
N LEU A 899 -52.03 26.22 -18.30
CA LEU A 899 -53.39 25.68 -18.49
C LEU A 899 -53.46 24.33 -19.22
N ALA A 900 -52.38 23.88 -19.85
CA ALA A 900 -52.32 22.62 -20.59
C ALA A 900 -50.90 22.06 -20.64
N THR A 901 -50.75 20.74 -20.60
CA THR A 901 -49.54 20.03 -21.03
C THR A 901 -49.93 18.92 -22.02
N PHE A 902 -49.23 18.90 -23.16
CA PHE A 902 -49.40 17.91 -24.22
C PHE A 902 -48.13 17.06 -24.37
N ARG A 903 -48.32 15.79 -24.70
CA ARG A 903 -47.29 14.78 -24.93
C ARG A 903 -47.11 14.58 -26.42
N LEU A 904 -45.91 14.80 -26.94
CA LEU A 904 -45.54 14.53 -28.33
C LEU A 904 -44.53 13.39 -28.33
N THR A 905 -44.89 12.24 -28.91
CA THR A 905 -44.11 10.99 -28.81
C THR A 905 -43.73 10.45 -30.18
N SER A 906 -42.44 10.25 -30.42
CA SER A 906 -41.90 9.60 -31.62
C SER A 906 -41.94 8.07 -31.50
N ASP A 907 -41.77 7.38 -32.62
CA ASP A 907 -41.53 5.94 -32.65
C ASP A 907 -40.03 5.58 -32.74
N ALA A 908 -39.74 4.28 -32.85
CA ALA A 908 -38.38 3.74 -32.96
C ALA A 908 -37.75 3.91 -34.37
N SER A 909 -38.42 4.53 -35.33
CA SER A 909 -37.93 4.67 -36.72
C SER A 909 -36.98 5.84 -36.92
N GLU A 910 -37.34 7.05 -36.49
CA GLU A 910 -36.48 8.24 -36.56
C GLU A 910 -36.90 9.34 -35.58
N ALA A 911 -36.01 10.30 -35.34
CA ALA A 911 -36.37 11.52 -34.62
C ALA A 911 -37.30 12.38 -35.48
N VAL A 912 -38.18 13.15 -34.86
CA VAL A 912 -39.20 13.97 -35.52
C VAL A 912 -39.02 15.45 -35.19
N ARG A 913 -38.95 16.31 -36.20
CA ARG A 913 -38.85 17.77 -36.03
C ARG A 913 -40.20 18.42 -36.31
N VAL A 914 -40.80 19.00 -35.27
CA VAL A 914 -42.05 19.75 -35.32
C VAL A 914 -41.74 21.22 -35.66
N SER A 915 -42.32 21.69 -36.76
CA SER A 915 -42.14 23.07 -37.26
C SER A 915 -43.35 23.97 -37.08
N GLU A 916 -44.53 23.39 -36.85
CA GLU A 916 -45.75 24.13 -36.51
C GLU A 916 -46.56 23.40 -35.44
N LEU A 917 -47.16 24.17 -34.52
CA LEU A 917 -48.14 23.70 -33.55
C LEU A 917 -49.27 24.74 -33.41
N VAL A 918 -50.53 24.29 -33.41
CA VAL A 918 -51.73 25.14 -33.27
C VAL A 918 -52.45 24.80 -31.96
N ILE A 919 -52.33 25.68 -30.97
CA ILE A 919 -53.12 25.57 -29.74
C ILE A 919 -54.46 26.27 -29.96
N SER A 920 -55.55 25.58 -29.64
CA SER A 920 -56.92 26.06 -29.89
C SER A 920 -57.70 26.14 -28.57
N ASP A 921 -58.41 27.24 -28.34
CA ASP A 921 -59.20 27.50 -27.12
C ASP A 921 -60.71 27.40 -27.40
N ASN A 922 -61.38 26.43 -26.78
CA ASN A 922 -62.83 26.27 -26.83
C ASN A 922 -63.48 27.20 -25.79
N THR A 923 -64.01 28.32 -26.26
CA THR A 923 -64.56 29.37 -25.38
C THR A 923 -66.09 29.33 -25.30
N SER A 924 -66.65 29.58 -24.12
CA SER A 924 -68.07 29.92 -23.98
C SER A 924 -68.44 31.08 -24.91
N SER A 925 -69.57 30.98 -25.61
CA SER A 925 -69.94 31.92 -26.67
C SER A 925 -69.82 33.39 -26.26
N ALA A 926 -69.11 34.17 -27.09
CA ALA A 926 -68.72 35.58 -26.89
C ALA A 926 -67.58 35.87 -25.88
N ALA A 927 -66.84 34.87 -25.38
CA ALA A 927 -65.67 35.07 -24.51
C ALA A 927 -64.30 35.15 -25.24
N THR A 928 -64.26 35.11 -26.57
CA THR A 928 -63.04 35.20 -27.39
C THR A 928 -62.18 36.42 -27.01
N GLY A 929 -60.89 36.20 -26.73
CA GLY A 929 -59.97 37.24 -26.25
C GLY A 929 -59.88 37.40 -24.72
N THR A 930 -60.67 36.62 -23.96
CA THR A 930 -60.53 36.52 -22.50
C THR A 930 -59.21 35.84 -22.10
N LEU A 931 -58.71 34.91 -22.92
CA LEU A 931 -57.32 34.44 -22.90
C LEU A 931 -56.54 35.04 -24.10
N LYS A 932 -55.23 35.25 -23.91
CA LYS A 932 -54.30 35.84 -24.91
C LYS A 932 -52.84 35.47 -24.61
N ASN A 933 -51.89 35.99 -25.40
CA ASN A 933 -50.45 35.83 -25.16
C ASN A 933 -50.02 34.37 -24.89
N ALA A 934 -50.47 33.45 -25.75
CA ALA A 934 -50.11 32.04 -25.66
C ALA A 934 -48.60 31.84 -25.88
N LYS A 935 -47.99 30.98 -25.07
CA LYS A 935 -46.56 30.66 -25.01
C LYS A 935 -46.43 29.14 -24.87
N LEU A 936 -45.48 28.53 -25.57
CA LEU A 936 -45.14 27.12 -25.44
C LEU A 936 -43.87 26.98 -24.60
N PHE A 937 -43.81 25.97 -23.73
CA PHE A 937 -42.66 25.66 -22.89
C PHE A 937 -42.29 24.18 -22.97
N VAL A 938 -40.99 23.90 -23.02
CA VAL A 938 -40.40 22.55 -22.91
C VAL A 938 -39.30 22.63 -21.86
N GLU A 939 -39.32 21.72 -20.88
CA GLU A 939 -38.39 21.71 -19.73
C GLU A 939 -38.29 23.06 -18.96
N GLY A 940 -39.36 23.86 -18.99
CA GLY A 940 -39.41 25.19 -18.38
C GLY A 940 -38.78 26.32 -19.21
N VAL A 941 -38.25 26.03 -20.39
CA VAL A 941 -37.76 27.02 -21.36
C VAL A 941 -38.85 27.33 -22.39
N GLN A 942 -39.09 28.62 -22.70
CA GLN A 942 -40.05 28.99 -23.74
C GLN A 942 -39.52 28.60 -25.11
N ILE A 943 -40.33 27.88 -25.90
CA ILE A 943 -40.05 27.59 -27.32
C ILE A 943 -40.92 28.46 -28.22
N GLY A 944 -40.33 29.00 -29.28
CA GLY A 944 -41.01 29.92 -30.19
C GLY A 944 -41.43 31.26 -29.57
N GLN A 945 -42.13 32.06 -30.36
CA GLN A 945 -42.59 33.40 -29.98
C GLN A 945 -43.92 33.34 -29.18
N THR A 946 -44.21 34.39 -28.43
CA THR A 946 -45.55 34.61 -27.85
C THR A 946 -46.55 34.91 -28.97
N VAL A 947 -47.66 34.17 -29.03
CA VAL A 947 -48.68 34.25 -30.08
C VAL A 947 -50.02 34.74 -29.49
N GLN A 948 -50.86 35.39 -30.30
CA GLN A 948 -52.23 35.71 -29.92
C GLN A 948 -53.20 34.64 -30.42
N PHE A 949 -54.25 34.38 -29.65
CA PHE A 949 -55.46 33.77 -30.21
C PHE A 949 -56.12 34.74 -31.21
N ASP A 950 -56.75 34.20 -32.25
CA ASP A 950 -57.53 34.99 -33.21
C ASP A 950 -58.88 35.48 -32.65
N THR A 951 -59.56 36.33 -33.43
CA THR A 951 -60.67 37.18 -32.96
C THR A 951 -61.99 36.95 -33.72
N THR A 952 -62.12 35.79 -34.38
CA THR A 952 -63.20 35.43 -35.29
C THR A 952 -64.48 35.02 -34.57
N SER A 953 -65.30 36.00 -34.21
CA SER A 953 -66.66 35.80 -33.68
C SER A 953 -67.63 35.18 -34.71
N ALA A 954 -67.64 33.85 -34.83
CA ALA A 954 -68.49 33.11 -35.79
C ALA A 954 -69.06 31.77 -35.24
N THR A 955 -69.91 31.86 -34.21
CA THR A 955 -70.98 30.88 -33.87
C THR A 955 -70.64 29.43 -33.47
N SER A 956 -69.46 28.86 -33.74
CA SER A 956 -69.15 27.47 -33.32
C SER A 956 -67.66 27.10 -33.21
N THR A 957 -66.74 28.05 -33.32
CA THR A 957 -65.31 27.78 -33.50
C THR A 957 -64.46 28.05 -32.26
N TYR A 958 -63.40 27.25 -32.10
CA TYR A 958 -62.26 27.56 -31.24
C TYR A 958 -61.59 28.88 -31.68
N ALA A 959 -60.84 29.50 -30.78
CA ALA A 959 -59.88 30.55 -31.14
C ALA A 959 -58.46 29.96 -31.22
N HIS A 960 -57.66 30.30 -32.24
CA HIS A 960 -56.41 29.60 -32.55
C HIS A 960 -55.15 30.46 -32.34
N ALA A 961 -54.15 29.88 -31.67
CA ALA A 961 -52.79 30.40 -31.54
C ALA A 961 -51.82 29.49 -32.32
N LYS A 962 -51.41 29.94 -33.51
CA LYS A 962 -50.56 29.21 -34.46
C LYS A 962 -49.09 29.57 -34.29
N PHE A 963 -48.30 28.64 -33.75
CA PHE A 963 -46.85 28.78 -33.54
C PHE A 963 -46.10 28.21 -34.74
N THR A 964 -45.51 29.09 -35.57
CA THR A 964 -44.78 28.70 -36.79
C THR A 964 -43.27 28.85 -36.61
N ASN A 965 -42.49 28.18 -37.47
CA ASN A 965 -41.02 28.18 -37.44
C ASN A 965 -40.45 27.63 -36.11
N LEU A 966 -41.11 26.62 -35.54
CA LEU A 966 -40.56 25.85 -34.43
C LEU A 966 -39.37 25.01 -34.92
N ASP A 967 -38.44 24.75 -34.01
CA ASP A 967 -37.32 23.81 -34.19
C ASP A 967 -37.33 22.76 -33.05
N LEU A 968 -38.52 22.26 -32.74
CA LEU A 968 -38.74 21.29 -31.68
C LEU A 968 -38.44 19.89 -32.21
N THR A 969 -37.32 19.30 -31.81
CA THR A 969 -36.99 17.91 -32.15
C THR A 969 -37.40 16.97 -31.02
N ILE A 970 -38.20 15.97 -31.37
CA ILE A 970 -38.53 14.79 -30.56
C ILE A 970 -37.49 13.71 -30.91
N PRO A 971 -36.58 13.32 -30.00
CA PRO A 971 -35.63 12.21 -30.24
C PRO A 971 -36.34 10.89 -30.54
N VAL A 972 -35.67 9.91 -31.15
CA VAL A 972 -36.20 8.54 -31.40
C VAL A 972 -36.75 7.93 -30.10
N ASP A 973 -37.88 7.22 -30.18
CA ASP A 973 -38.50 6.43 -29.09
C ASP A 973 -38.65 7.24 -27.78
N SER A 974 -39.17 8.48 -27.87
CA SER A 974 -39.26 9.39 -26.72
C SER A 974 -40.47 10.32 -26.74
N THR A 975 -40.95 10.70 -25.55
CA THR A 975 -42.00 11.71 -25.35
C THR A 975 -41.39 13.04 -24.91
N VAL A 976 -41.75 14.14 -25.56
CA VAL A 976 -41.50 15.52 -25.07
C VAL A 976 -42.79 16.13 -24.53
N MET A 977 -42.69 16.81 -23.39
CA MET A 977 -43.78 17.57 -22.77
C MET A 977 -43.80 19.01 -23.29
N VAL A 978 -44.91 19.41 -23.90
CA VAL A 978 -45.15 20.78 -24.36
C VAL A 978 -46.24 21.42 -23.48
N THR A 979 -45.80 22.31 -22.59
CA THR A 979 -46.66 23.04 -21.65
C THR A 979 -47.09 24.38 -22.24
N VAL A 980 -48.39 24.70 -22.18
CA VAL A 980 -48.94 25.97 -22.67
C VAL A 980 -49.19 26.92 -21.51
N LYS A 981 -48.68 28.16 -21.66
CA LYS A 981 -49.00 29.28 -20.76
C LYS A 981 -49.70 30.40 -21.51
N VAL A 982 -50.66 31.05 -20.85
CA VAL A 982 -51.45 32.16 -21.41
C VAL A 982 -51.61 33.28 -20.38
N ASP A 983 -52.01 34.47 -20.83
CA ASP A 983 -52.42 35.55 -19.93
C ASP A 983 -53.95 35.70 -19.96
N ALA A 984 -54.57 35.92 -18.80
CA ALA A 984 -55.97 36.32 -18.72
C ALA A 984 -56.11 37.82 -18.99
N THR A 985 -57.01 38.22 -19.89
CA THR A 985 -57.28 39.62 -20.18
C THR A 985 -57.94 40.32 -18.97
N PRO A 986 -57.59 41.59 -18.65
CA PRO A 986 -58.30 42.36 -17.63
C PRO A 986 -59.76 42.66 -18.03
N TYR A 987 -60.67 42.77 -17.05
CA TYR A 987 -62.07 43.14 -17.31
C TYR A 987 -62.21 44.46 -18.08
N SER A 988 -61.40 45.47 -17.72
CA SER A 988 -61.30 46.77 -18.41
C SER A 988 -60.82 46.70 -19.87
N SER A 989 -60.40 45.53 -20.34
CA SER A 989 -59.96 45.24 -21.71
C SER A 989 -60.86 44.23 -22.44
N GLY A 990 -62.07 43.95 -21.92
CA GLY A 990 -63.10 43.16 -22.60
C GLY A 990 -63.20 41.68 -22.23
N ALA A 991 -62.50 41.23 -21.18
CA ALA A 991 -62.66 39.87 -20.67
C ALA A 991 -64.07 39.62 -20.09
N VAL A 992 -64.62 38.43 -20.36
CA VAL A 992 -65.98 38.03 -19.92
C VAL A 992 -65.90 37.24 -18.61
N SER A 993 -66.73 37.60 -17.62
CA SER A 993 -66.73 36.90 -16.32
C SER A 993 -67.67 35.71 -16.32
N GLY A 994 -67.22 34.60 -15.72
CA GLY A 994 -67.88 33.30 -15.79
C GLY A 994 -67.64 32.57 -17.13
N SER A 995 -66.68 33.00 -17.95
CA SER A 995 -66.38 32.32 -19.21
C SER A 995 -65.65 31.00 -18.98
N THR A 996 -65.97 29.99 -19.79
CA THR A 996 -65.30 28.69 -19.77
C THR A 996 -64.31 28.57 -20.93
N HIS A 997 -63.14 27.99 -20.67
CA HIS A 997 -62.05 27.83 -21.63
C HIS A 997 -61.49 26.41 -21.55
N THR A 998 -61.32 25.74 -22.69
CA THR A 998 -60.70 24.40 -22.79
C THR A 998 -59.70 24.41 -23.93
N LEU A 999 -58.41 24.27 -23.60
CA LEU A 999 -57.35 24.20 -24.61
C LEU A 999 -57.30 22.83 -25.28
N ALA A 1000 -56.87 22.81 -26.55
CA ALA A 1000 -56.74 21.62 -27.35
C ALA A 1000 -55.63 21.74 -28.41
N ILE A 1001 -55.12 20.60 -28.87
CA ILE A 1001 -54.52 20.46 -30.21
C ILE A 1001 -55.54 19.71 -31.06
N LEU A 1002 -56.00 20.34 -32.15
CA LEU A 1002 -57.08 19.78 -32.97
C LEU A 1002 -56.52 18.84 -34.04
N ALA A 1003 -57.22 17.73 -34.27
CA ALA A 1003 -56.91 16.84 -35.39
C ALA A 1003 -57.17 17.53 -36.74
N ASN A 1004 -58.11 18.50 -36.78
CA ASN A 1004 -58.31 19.38 -37.93
C ASN A 1004 -58.81 20.76 -37.46
N TYR A 1005 -57.98 21.80 -37.58
CA TYR A 1005 -58.31 23.13 -37.05
C TYR A 1005 -59.02 24.07 -38.04
N ASN A 1006 -58.96 23.80 -39.36
CA ASN A 1006 -59.53 24.70 -40.36
C ASN A 1006 -60.09 23.98 -41.61
N GLY A 1007 -60.90 22.92 -41.39
CA GLY A 1007 -61.66 22.27 -42.46
C GLY A 1007 -60.83 21.47 -43.48
N GLY A 1008 -59.59 21.12 -43.14
CA GLY A 1008 -58.66 20.39 -44.00
C GLY A 1008 -57.18 20.51 -43.61
N ASN A 1009 -56.86 20.98 -42.40
CA ASN A 1009 -55.48 21.14 -41.93
C ASN A 1009 -55.33 20.66 -40.49
N GLU A 1010 -54.32 19.82 -40.26
CA GLU A 1010 -53.92 19.24 -38.99
C GLU A 1010 -53.33 20.30 -38.04
N GLY A 1011 -53.52 20.14 -36.72
CA GLY A 1011 -53.01 21.08 -35.71
C GLY A 1011 -51.48 21.05 -35.48
N VAL A 1012 -50.76 20.23 -36.23
CA VAL A 1012 -49.30 20.01 -36.13
C VAL A 1012 -48.72 19.88 -37.53
N THR A 1013 -47.52 20.43 -37.75
CA THR A 1013 -46.69 20.10 -38.95
C THR A 1013 -45.34 19.59 -38.49
N ALA A 1014 -45.00 18.35 -38.86
CA ALA A 1014 -43.83 17.65 -38.39
C ALA A 1014 -43.15 16.86 -39.53
N PHE A 1015 -41.83 16.67 -39.42
CA PHE A 1015 -41.02 16.00 -40.41
C PHE A 1015 -40.09 14.96 -39.77
N GLY A 1016 -39.89 13.81 -40.43
CA GLY A 1016 -38.81 12.89 -40.11
C GLY A 1016 -37.44 13.56 -40.28
N VAL A 1017 -36.56 13.48 -39.29
CA VAL A 1017 -35.24 14.13 -39.28
C VAL A 1017 -34.25 13.48 -40.25
N SER A 1018 -34.37 12.18 -40.51
CA SER A 1018 -33.50 11.42 -41.41
C SER A 1018 -34.13 11.21 -42.78
N SER A 1019 -35.43 10.89 -42.85
CA SER A 1019 -36.14 10.71 -44.11
C SER A 1019 -36.47 12.03 -44.81
N GLY A 1020 -36.60 13.13 -44.06
CA GLY A 1020 -37.12 14.41 -44.54
C GLY A 1020 -38.61 14.40 -44.89
N THR A 1021 -39.33 13.32 -44.57
CA THR A 1021 -40.74 13.12 -44.95
C THR A 1021 -41.68 13.89 -44.02
N GLU A 1022 -42.68 14.56 -44.59
CA GLU A 1022 -43.76 15.22 -43.84
C GLU A 1022 -44.73 14.19 -43.25
N LEU A 1023 -45.01 14.28 -41.95
CA LEU A 1023 -45.85 13.33 -41.23
C LEU A 1023 -47.32 13.71 -41.38
N THR A 1024 -48.15 12.79 -41.87
CA THR A 1024 -49.57 13.04 -42.19
C THR A 1024 -50.41 11.77 -42.02
N GLY A 1025 -51.68 11.93 -41.60
CA GLY A 1025 -52.58 10.80 -41.37
C GLY A 1025 -51.98 9.76 -40.41
N ALA A 1026 -51.79 8.53 -40.86
CA ALA A 1026 -51.31 7.42 -40.03
C ALA A 1026 -49.85 7.55 -39.50
N THR A 1027 -49.11 8.61 -39.86
CA THR A 1027 -47.82 8.96 -39.23
C THR A 1027 -47.89 10.22 -38.34
N LEU A 1028 -49.08 10.79 -38.16
CA LEU A 1028 -49.37 11.93 -37.28
C LEU A 1028 -50.64 11.63 -36.47
N ASP A 1029 -50.48 10.73 -35.49
CA ASP A 1029 -51.55 10.03 -34.76
C ASP A 1029 -52.07 10.85 -33.56
N PHE A 1030 -53.37 11.12 -33.50
CA PHE A 1030 -54.01 11.82 -32.36
C PHE A 1030 -54.57 10.85 -31.30
N SER A 1031 -54.08 9.61 -31.26
CA SER A 1031 -54.41 8.53 -30.32
C SER A 1031 -55.85 7.99 -30.37
N ALA A 1032 -56.58 8.30 -31.44
CA ALA A 1032 -57.95 7.88 -31.69
C ALA A 1032 -58.13 7.37 -33.12
N SER A 1033 -59.15 6.55 -33.37
CA SER A 1033 -59.46 6.06 -34.72
C SER A 1033 -60.97 6.19 -35.01
N PRO A 1034 -61.39 7.13 -35.88
CA PRO A 1034 -60.57 8.19 -36.50
C PRO A 1034 -59.98 9.17 -35.47
N ASP A 1035 -58.97 9.94 -35.90
CA ASP A 1035 -58.33 10.99 -35.10
C ASP A 1035 -59.34 11.97 -34.49
N ALA A 1036 -59.04 12.42 -33.28
CA ALA A 1036 -59.92 13.26 -32.46
C ALA A 1036 -59.14 14.37 -31.76
N ASP A 1037 -59.83 15.46 -31.40
CA ASP A 1037 -59.21 16.62 -30.76
C ASP A 1037 -58.65 16.28 -29.37
N VAL A 1038 -57.35 16.49 -29.19
CA VAL A 1038 -56.63 16.25 -27.94
C VAL A 1038 -56.88 17.44 -27.02
N THR A 1039 -57.77 17.26 -26.04
CA THR A 1039 -58.27 18.29 -25.12
C THR A 1039 -57.72 18.14 -23.69
N VAL A 1040 -57.77 19.22 -22.91
CA VAL A 1040 -57.42 19.23 -21.47
C VAL A 1040 -58.60 19.70 -20.59
N ASN A 1041 -58.36 19.85 -19.28
CA ASN A 1041 -59.36 20.30 -18.31
C ASN A 1041 -59.95 21.69 -18.65
N GLN A 1042 -61.23 21.88 -18.31
CA GLN A 1042 -61.90 23.17 -18.46
C GLN A 1042 -61.53 24.14 -17.33
N MET A 1043 -61.25 25.39 -17.69
CA MET A 1043 -60.95 26.50 -16.81
C MET A 1043 -62.11 27.50 -16.81
N THR A 1044 -62.30 28.26 -15.72
CA THR A 1044 -63.32 29.32 -15.65
C THR A 1044 -62.67 30.66 -15.28
N VAL A 1045 -62.92 31.73 -16.03
CA VAL A 1045 -62.33 33.05 -15.77
C VAL A 1045 -63.33 33.96 -15.06
N TYR A 1046 -62.91 34.60 -13.95
CA TYR A 1046 -63.72 35.53 -13.17
C TYR A 1046 -63.00 36.88 -12.94
N ARG A 1047 -63.76 37.96 -12.72
CA ARG A 1047 -63.21 39.32 -12.47
C ARG A 1047 -62.42 39.37 -11.16
N THR A 1048 -62.81 38.57 -10.18
CA THR A 1048 -62.13 38.36 -8.90
C THR A 1048 -62.06 36.86 -8.59
N LYS A 1049 -61.33 36.46 -7.54
CA LYS A 1049 -61.18 35.04 -7.16
C LYS A 1049 -61.07 34.91 -5.65
N LEU A 1050 -62.03 34.24 -5.01
CA LEU A 1050 -61.94 33.93 -3.59
C LEU A 1050 -61.05 32.71 -3.32
N THR A 1051 -60.42 32.70 -2.15
CA THR A 1051 -59.94 31.49 -1.47
C THR A 1051 -60.39 31.51 -0.02
N ALA A 1052 -60.74 30.35 0.52
CA ALA A 1052 -61.13 30.16 1.92
C ALA A 1052 -60.19 29.16 2.60
N ALA A 1053 -59.92 29.39 3.88
CA ALA A 1053 -59.17 28.50 4.77
C ALA A 1053 -59.66 28.66 6.22
N PHE A 1054 -59.23 27.78 7.13
CA PHE A 1054 -59.35 28.06 8.56
C PHE A 1054 -58.37 29.17 8.97
N ALA A 1055 -58.76 29.99 9.95
CA ALA A 1055 -57.81 30.82 10.66
C ALA A 1055 -56.81 29.94 11.42
N SER A 1056 -55.56 30.41 11.56
CA SER A 1056 -54.52 29.74 12.35
C SER A 1056 -54.93 29.56 13.81
N ASP A 1057 -55.72 30.49 14.35
CA ASP A 1057 -56.31 30.47 15.69
C ASP A 1057 -57.79 30.00 15.71
N SER A 1058 -58.25 29.32 14.66
CA SER A 1058 -59.54 28.61 14.69
C SER A 1058 -59.48 27.45 15.68
N PRO A 1059 -60.40 27.35 16.65
CA PRO A 1059 -60.45 26.27 17.62
C PRO A 1059 -60.43 24.86 17.00
N SER A 1060 -59.79 23.93 17.70
CA SER A 1060 -59.72 22.48 17.39
C SER A 1060 -59.09 21.74 18.57
N GLY A 1061 -59.47 20.48 18.80
CA GLY A 1061 -59.00 19.66 19.92
C GLY A 1061 -59.82 19.86 21.20
N ALA A 1062 -59.20 19.54 22.34
CA ALA A 1062 -59.83 19.63 23.65
C ALA A 1062 -60.27 21.07 24.01
N THR A 1063 -61.51 21.22 24.44
CA THR A 1063 -62.15 22.50 24.79
C THR A 1063 -63.14 22.28 25.95
N THR A 1064 -63.91 23.31 26.32
CA THR A 1064 -65.00 23.22 27.31
C THR A 1064 -66.26 23.88 26.75
N GLY A 1065 -67.44 23.36 27.10
CA GLY A 1065 -68.73 23.91 26.68
C GLY A 1065 -68.97 25.35 27.14
N GLY A 1066 -69.72 26.12 26.34
CA GLY A 1066 -70.04 27.51 26.69
C GLY A 1066 -71.17 28.13 25.87
N THR A 1067 -71.83 29.15 26.43
CA THR A 1067 -72.87 29.93 25.75
C THR A 1067 -72.26 30.79 24.65
N GLY A 1068 -72.58 30.52 23.39
CA GLY A 1068 -71.99 31.25 22.25
C GLY A 1068 -70.48 31.09 22.13
N ALA A 1069 -69.94 29.91 22.49
CA ALA A 1069 -68.54 29.58 22.28
C ALA A 1069 -68.16 29.76 20.81
N THR A 1070 -66.97 30.31 20.52
CA THR A 1070 -66.44 30.28 19.16
C THR A 1070 -66.05 28.86 18.83
N VAL A 1071 -66.68 28.29 17.80
CA VAL A 1071 -66.48 26.90 17.41
C VAL A 1071 -65.58 26.77 16.18
N ALA A 1072 -65.64 27.73 15.25
CA ALA A 1072 -64.72 27.82 14.12
C ALA A 1072 -64.38 29.29 13.77
N LYS A 1073 -63.25 29.48 13.08
CA LYS A 1073 -62.88 30.73 12.42
C LYS A 1073 -62.40 30.45 11.01
N PHE A 1074 -62.97 31.13 10.02
CA PHE A 1074 -62.57 31.02 8.61
C PHE A 1074 -61.93 32.32 8.14
N VAL A 1075 -60.91 32.24 7.29
CA VAL A 1075 -60.32 33.38 6.61
C VAL A 1075 -60.67 33.23 5.13
N VAL A 1076 -61.46 34.16 4.60
CA VAL A 1076 -61.76 34.23 3.16
C VAL A 1076 -61.05 35.43 2.57
N THR A 1077 -60.35 35.22 1.47
CA THR A 1077 -59.44 36.18 0.83
C THR A 1077 -59.91 36.45 -0.59
N ASN A 1078 -60.06 37.72 -0.96
CA ASN A 1078 -60.19 38.11 -2.36
C ASN A 1078 -58.79 38.25 -2.94
N SER A 1079 -58.46 37.46 -3.95
CA SER A 1079 -57.16 37.52 -4.64
C SER A 1079 -56.93 38.92 -5.20
N ALA A 1080 -55.67 39.38 -5.22
CA ALA A 1080 -55.31 40.59 -5.93
C ALA A 1080 -55.68 40.46 -7.41
N ASN A 1081 -56.35 41.47 -7.97
CA ASN A 1081 -56.95 41.43 -9.31
C ASN A 1081 -56.74 42.76 -10.04
N VAL A 1082 -56.63 42.71 -11.38
CA VAL A 1082 -56.28 43.90 -12.18
C VAL A 1082 -57.52 44.75 -12.42
N GLY A 1083 -57.61 45.84 -11.66
CA GLY A 1083 -58.73 46.79 -11.67
C GLY A 1083 -59.27 47.12 -10.28
N ASN A 1084 -58.75 46.47 -9.23
CA ASN A 1084 -59.12 46.67 -7.82
C ASN A 1084 -60.61 46.40 -7.53
N TYR A 1085 -61.15 45.33 -8.11
CA TYR A 1085 -62.52 44.89 -7.90
C TYR A 1085 -62.68 44.12 -6.57
N SER A 1086 -63.65 44.52 -5.76
CA SER A 1086 -64.07 43.75 -4.58
C SER A 1086 -64.82 42.47 -4.97
N ALA A 1087 -64.89 41.53 -4.04
CA ALA A 1087 -65.73 40.35 -4.11
C ALA A 1087 -66.68 40.37 -2.92
N THR A 1088 -67.97 40.08 -3.15
CA THR A 1088 -69.01 40.19 -2.11
C THR A 1088 -69.58 38.82 -1.81
N ILE A 1089 -69.37 38.33 -0.60
CA ILE A 1089 -69.99 37.10 -0.11
C ILE A 1089 -71.46 37.39 0.22
N LYS A 1090 -72.33 36.57 -0.36
CA LYS A 1090 -73.79 36.61 -0.23
C LYS A 1090 -74.30 35.61 0.81
N VAL A 1091 -73.73 34.41 0.82
CA VAL A 1091 -73.99 33.38 1.82
C VAL A 1091 -72.68 32.74 2.20
N MET A 1092 -72.49 32.50 3.51
CA MET A 1092 -71.55 31.52 4.02
C MET A 1092 -72.33 30.51 4.85
N ASN A 1093 -72.54 29.34 4.27
CA ASN A 1093 -72.97 28.14 4.96
C ASN A 1093 -71.79 27.50 5.71
N ILE A 1094 -72.10 26.69 6.71
CA ILE A 1094 -71.13 26.05 7.60
C ILE A 1094 -71.50 24.57 7.71
N GLY A 1095 -70.67 23.72 7.10
CA GLY A 1095 -70.66 22.28 7.35
C GLY A 1095 -70.38 21.96 8.82
N MET A 1096 -71.16 21.06 9.43
CA MET A 1096 -70.98 20.61 10.80
C MET A 1096 -71.41 19.15 10.98
N ASP A 1097 -70.69 18.42 11.81
CA ASP A 1097 -70.88 17.00 12.11
C ASP A 1097 -70.63 16.77 13.62
N GLN A 1098 -71.27 15.79 14.28
CA GLN A 1098 -71.08 15.60 15.73
C GLN A 1098 -71.16 14.14 16.21
N THR A 1099 -70.52 13.87 17.34
CA THR A 1099 -70.67 12.61 18.09
C THR A 1099 -70.95 12.91 19.57
N GLY A 1100 -71.88 12.18 20.18
CA GLY A 1100 -72.20 12.24 21.61
C GLY A 1100 -73.15 13.39 22.02
N ILE A 1101 -73.03 14.56 21.38
CA ILE A 1101 -73.75 15.78 21.77
C ILE A 1101 -75.26 15.55 21.75
N SER A 1102 -75.85 15.53 22.95
CA SER A 1102 -77.30 15.34 23.11
C SER A 1102 -78.09 16.59 22.66
N ILE A 1103 -79.32 16.38 22.20
CA ILE A 1103 -80.27 17.47 21.89
C ILE A 1103 -81.37 17.46 22.97
N PRO A 1104 -81.37 18.41 23.93
CA PRO A 1104 -82.48 18.56 24.85
C PRO A 1104 -83.74 18.99 24.12
N ALA A 1105 -84.89 18.41 24.48
CA ALA A 1105 -86.16 18.76 23.86
C ALA A 1105 -86.54 20.22 24.16
N ALA A 1106 -86.87 20.98 23.11
CA ALA A 1106 -87.29 22.39 23.12
C ALA A 1106 -86.21 23.46 23.39
N THR A 1107 -84.92 23.15 23.31
CA THR A 1107 -83.84 24.18 23.22
C THR A 1107 -83.35 24.35 21.78
N ASN A 1108 -83.39 25.57 21.26
CA ASN A 1108 -82.73 25.94 20.00
C ASN A 1108 -81.32 26.45 20.29
N ARG A 1109 -80.30 26.01 19.54
CA ARG A 1109 -78.96 26.61 19.58
C ARG A 1109 -78.88 27.74 18.57
N ALA A 1110 -78.39 28.91 18.97
CA ALA A 1110 -78.12 30.00 18.04
C ALA A 1110 -76.76 29.79 17.36
N LEU A 1111 -76.75 29.26 16.14
CA LEU A 1111 -75.57 29.30 15.28
C LEU A 1111 -75.48 30.71 14.69
N THR A 1112 -74.37 31.42 14.92
CA THR A 1112 -74.19 32.81 14.48
C THR A 1112 -72.82 33.03 13.85
N ILE A 1113 -72.78 33.79 12.75
CA ILE A 1113 -71.53 34.18 12.07
C ILE A 1113 -71.29 35.69 12.28
N TYR A 1114 -70.06 36.08 12.62
CA TYR A 1114 -69.60 37.47 12.76
C TYR A 1114 -68.42 37.78 11.84
N LYS A 1115 -68.21 39.05 11.48
CA LYS A 1115 -67.10 39.53 10.62
C LYS A 1115 -66.02 40.24 11.46
N ASP A 1116 -64.76 39.84 11.27
CA ASP A 1116 -63.53 40.39 11.86
C ASP A 1116 -63.42 40.36 13.41
N SER A 1117 -64.53 40.40 14.15
CA SER A 1117 -64.59 40.27 15.61
C SER A 1117 -66.01 39.96 16.10
N LEU A 1118 -66.14 39.25 17.22
CA LEU A 1118 -67.41 39.02 17.94
C LEU A 1118 -68.06 40.31 18.49
N ALA A 1119 -67.33 41.43 18.48
CA ALA A 1119 -67.87 42.75 18.86
C ALA A 1119 -68.63 43.45 17.72
N THR A 1120 -68.75 42.81 16.54
CA THR A 1120 -69.54 43.31 15.41
C THR A 1120 -70.99 42.82 15.46
N SER A 1121 -71.85 43.38 14.62
CA SER A 1121 -73.17 42.79 14.36
C SER A 1121 -73.01 41.38 13.77
N ALA A 1122 -73.89 40.46 14.16
CA ALA A 1122 -74.04 39.18 13.49
C ALA A 1122 -74.33 39.40 11.99
N LEU A 1123 -73.65 38.66 11.12
CA LEU A 1123 -73.95 38.61 9.69
C LEU A 1123 -75.25 37.82 9.45
N ALA A 1124 -75.39 36.70 10.16
CA ALA A 1124 -76.53 35.80 10.12
C ALA A 1124 -76.62 35.02 11.44
N THR A 1125 -77.84 34.71 11.89
CA THR A 1125 -78.13 33.81 13.02
C THR A 1125 -79.24 32.84 12.61
N THR A 1126 -79.04 31.54 12.86
CA THR A 1126 -80.03 30.49 12.61
C THR A 1126 -80.23 29.59 13.84
N ASN A 1127 -81.39 28.93 13.92
CA ASN A 1127 -81.70 27.97 14.97
C ASN A 1127 -81.20 26.57 14.57
N TYR A 1128 -80.04 26.18 15.09
CA TYR A 1128 -79.39 24.92 14.76
C TYR A 1128 -79.69 23.83 15.80
N GLY A 1129 -79.64 22.56 15.37
CA GLY A 1129 -79.85 21.39 16.24
C GLY A 1129 -81.19 21.36 16.98
N THR A 1130 -82.31 21.72 16.31
CA THR A 1130 -83.65 21.70 16.93
C THR A 1130 -84.25 20.29 16.97
N ALA A 1131 -85.21 20.05 17.86
CA ALA A 1131 -85.83 18.73 18.07
C ALA A 1131 -86.56 18.12 16.86
N ASN A 1132 -86.78 18.88 15.77
CA ASN A 1132 -87.35 18.39 14.51
C ASN A 1132 -86.32 18.23 13.38
N ASN A 1133 -85.06 18.63 13.59
CA ASN A 1133 -84.00 18.55 12.58
C ASN A 1133 -82.75 17.90 13.21
N GLY A 1134 -82.85 16.61 13.51
CA GLY A 1134 -81.81 15.81 14.17
C GLY A 1134 -80.62 15.44 13.29
N ASN A 1135 -80.24 16.31 12.36
CA ASN A 1135 -79.13 16.11 11.43
C ASN A 1135 -78.20 17.33 11.50
N PHE A 1136 -76.96 17.12 11.92
CA PHE A 1136 -75.88 18.08 11.76
C PHE A 1136 -75.30 17.80 10.37
N THR A 1137 -75.51 18.71 9.42
CA THR A 1137 -74.86 18.67 8.09
C THR A 1137 -74.48 20.07 7.65
N ASP A 1138 -75.45 20.97 7.45
CA ASP A 1138 -75.22 22.37 7.07
C ASP A 1138 -76.19 23.28 7.82
N SER A 1139 -75.66 24.40 8.31
CA SER A 1139 -76.35 25.62 8.77
C SER A 1139 -77.58 26.08 7.96
N ALA A 1140 -77.58 25.90 6.63
CA ALA A 1140 -78.63 26.34 5.71
C ALA A 1140 -79.02 27.83 5.84
N PHE A 1141 -78.03 28.73 5.84
CA PHE A 1141 -78.29 30.16 5.69
C PHE A 1141 -78.84 30.48 4.29
N THR A 1142 -79.55 31.60 4.17
CA THR A 1142 -80.11 32.07 2.89
C THR A 1142 -79.61 33.49 2.61
N ASP A 1143 -79.50 33.86 1.33
CA ASP A 1143 -79.06 35.19 0.87
C ASP A 1143 -79.86 36.32 1.56
N ALA A 1144 -81.20 36.21 1.60
CA ALA A 1144 -82.06 37.16 2.29
C ALA A 1144 -81.95 37.16 3.84
N GLY A 1145 -81.19 36.23 4.42
CA GLY A 1145 -80.92 36.10 5.86
C GLY A 1145 -79.46 36.27 6.25
N PHE A 1146 -78.59 36.65 5.31
CA PHE A 1146 -77.15 36.87 5.53
C PHE A 1146 -76.77 38.29 5.12
N THR A 1147 -75.91 38.94 5.90
CA THR A 1147 -75.47 40.32 5.64
C THR A 1147 -74.27 40.31 4.70
N ASP A 1148 -74.42 40.87 3.49
CA ASP A 1148 -73.37 41.04 2.48
C ASP A 1148 -71.99 41.37 3.08
N VAL A 1149 -70.98 40.56 2.73
CA VAL A 1149 -69.59 40.81 3.11
C VAL A 1149 -68.74 41.12 1.88
N GLU A 1150 -68.53 42.41 1.63
CA GLU A 1150 -67.48 42.88 0.74
C GLU A 1150 -66.08 42.57 1.31
N ILE A 1151 -65.21 42.06 0.43
CA ILE A 1151 -63.79 41.78 0.62
C ILE A 1151 -63.00 42.48 -0.51
N THR A 1152 -62.19 43.47 -0.15
CA THR A 1152 -61.39 44.25 -1.10
C THR A 1152 -60.20 43.46 -1.66
N PRO A 1153 -59.71 43.78 -2.87
CA PRO A 1153 -58.62 43.06 -3.55
C PRO A 1153 -57.38 42.86 -2.70
N GLY A 1154 -56.82 41.66 -2.71
CA GLY A 1154 -55.60 41.32 -1.96
C GLY A 1154 -55.78 41.37 -0.43
N THR A 1155 -57.01 41.41 0.07
CA THR A 1155 -57.32 41.41 1.51
C THR A 1155 -58.15 40.19 1.90
N SER A 1156 -58.12 39.89 3.19
CA SER A 1156 -58.89 38.80 3.80
C SER A 1156 -59.87 39.33 4.84
N LYS A 1157 -60.95 38.58 5.07
CA LYS A 1157 -61.91 38.78 6.15
C LYS A 1157 -62.04 37.52 6.99
N THR A 1158 -62.11 37.70 8.31
CA THR A 1158 -62.19 36.60 9.27
C THR A 1158 -63.62 36.42 9.72
N PHE A 1159 -64.19 35.24 9.48
CA PHE A 1159 -65.54 34.88 9.85
C PHE A 1159 -65.50 34.03 11.12
N PHE A 1160 -66.10 34.53 12.20
CA PHE A 1160 -66.17 33.83 13.47
C PHE A 1160 -67.52 33.11 13.57
N VAL A 1161 -67.50 31.79 13.73
CA VAL A 1161 -68.71 30.99 13.94
C VAL A 1161 -68.85 30.72 15.43
N THR A 1162 -70.00 31.06 16.01
CA THR A 1162 -70.35 30.74 17.40
C THR A 1162 -71.56 29.83 17.48
N LEU A 1163 -71.56 28.93 18.47
CA LEU A 1163 -72.66 28.02 18.80
C LEU A 1163 -72.77 27.87 20.32
N ASP A 1164 -73.95 27.50 20.83
CA ASP A 1164 -74.09 27.07 22.22
C ASP A 1164 -73.69 25.60 22.38
N THR A 1165 -72.75 25.32 23.29
CA THR A 1165 -72.15 24.00 23.51
C THR A 1165 -72.09 23.60 24.98
N ASN A 1166 -72.89 24.22 25.86
CA ASN A 1166 -72.90 23.90 27.31
C ASN A 1166 -73.39 22.47 27.64
N ASP A 1167 -74.06 21.81 26.72
CA ASP A 1167 -74.68 20.48 26.87
C ASP A 1167 -73.86 19.34 26.23
N ALA A 1168 -72.64 19.63 25.76
CA ALA A 1168 -71.66 18.63 25.37
C ALA A 1168 -71.02 17.99 26.61
N GLY A 1169 -71.05 16.66 26.68
CA GLY A 1169 -70.40 15.85 27.72
C GLY A 1169 -68.90 15.61 27.46
N THR A 1170 -68.20 15.09 28.47
CA THR A 1170 -66.73 14.91 28.49
C THR A 1170 -66.20 13.76 27.61
N THR A 1171 -66.90 13.46 26.53
CA THR A 1171 -66.63 12.44 25.51
C THR A 1171 -67.09 12.88 24.12
N ASP A 1172 -67.69 14.06 24.01
CA ASP A 1172 -68.46 14.47 22.85
C ASP A 1172 -67.59 15.30 21.91
N SER A 1173 -67.94 15.32 20.63
CA SER A 1173 -67.15 16.02 19.61
C SER A 1173 -68.00 16.75 18.58
N LEU A 1174 -67.51 17.91 18.13
CA LEU A 1174 -68.11 18.74 17.08
C LEU A 1174 -67.07 18.99 15.98
N SER A 1175 -67.28 18.42 14.80
CA SER A 1175 -66.51 18.69 13.58
C SER A 1175 -67.18 19.80 12.78
N ILE A 1176 -66.37 20.66 12.15
CA ILE A 1176 -66.83 21.86 11.43
C ILE A 1176 -65.98 22.04 10.18
N ASN A 1177 -66.58 22.43 9.06
CA ASN A 1177 -65.95 22.59 7.76
C ASN A 1177 -66.63 23.70 6.92
N LEU A 1178 -66.11 23.90 5.71
CA LEU A 1178 -66.80 24.55 4.61
C LEU A 1178 -66.76 23.56 3.43
N GLU A 1179 -67.92 23.21 2.88
CA GLU A 1179 -68.04 22.29 1.75
C GLU A 1179 -68.01 23.00 0.40
N ALA A 1180 -67.95 22.22 -0.69
CA ALA A 1180 -68.02 22.78 -2.04
C ALA A 1180 -69.42 23.38 -2.27
N SER A 1181 -69.46 24.69 -2.56
CA SER A 1181 -70.67 25.55 -2.65
C SER A 1181 -71.15 26.24 -1.37
N ASP A 1182 -70.51 26.02 -0.21
CA ASP A 1182 -70.92 26.69 1.04
C ASP A 1182 -70.79 28.23 0.99
N ILE A 1183 -69.87 28.75 0.16
CA ILE A 1183 -69.74 30.18 -0.09
C ILE A 1183 -70.43 30.52 -1.40
N THR A 1184 -71.58 31.18 -1.33
CA THR A 1184 -72.16 31.89 -2.48
C THR A 1184 -71.68 33.34 -2.46
N TRP A 1185 -71.12 33.81 -3.57
CA TRP A 1185 -70.52 35.13 -3.70
C TRP A 1185 -70.72 35.72 -5.09
N THR A 1186 -70.40 37.00 -5.25
CA THR A 1186 -70.44 37.70 -6.55
C THR A 1186 -69.20 38.56 -6.75
N ASP A 1187 -68.78 38.69 -8.00
CA ASP A 1187 -67.74 39.62 -8.45
C ASP A 1187 -68.34 40.90 -9.06
N ASP A 1188 -69.57 41.26 -8.69
CA ASP A 1188 -70.46 42.28 -9.28
C ASP A 1188 -70.83 42.12 -10.75
N VAL A 1189 -70.36 41.06 -11.44
CA VAL A 1189 -70.68 40.80 -12.87
C VAL A 1189 -71.45 39.48 -13.00
N THR A 1190 -70.93 38.41 -12.43
CA THR A 1190 -71.64 37.14 -12.22
C THR A 1190 -72.35 37.20 -10.87
N SER A 1191 -73.68 37.20 -10.87
CA SER A 1191 -74.51 37.45 -9.68
C SER A 1191 -74.52 36.35 -8.62
N SER A 1192 -74.13 35.13 -8.98
CA SER A 1192 -74.12 33.96 -8.08
C SER A 1192 -73.01 32.97 -8.50
N ILE A 1193 -71.86 33.07 -7.85
CA ILE A 1193 -70.74 32.15 -7.95
C ILE A 1193 -70.72 31.30 -6.68
N THR A 1194 -70.81 29.98 -6.81
CA THR A 1194 -70.69 29.03 -5.67
C THR A 1194 -69.33 28.34 -5.63
N THR A 1195 -68.56 28.40 -6.71
CA THR A 1195 -67.23 27.80 -6.80
C THR A 1195 -66.20 28.64 -6.05
N VAL A 1196 -65.32 27.96 -5.31
CA VAL A 1196 -64.14 28.51 -4.64
C VAL A 1196 -63.08 27.41 -4.68
N ASN A 1197 -61.95 27.62 -5.38
CA ASN A 1197 -60.96 26.55 -5.64
C ASN A 1197 -60.41 25.81 -4.40
N SER A 1198 -60.51 26.38 -3.20
CA SER A 1198 -59.98 25.80 -1.96
C SER A 1198 -61.04 25.15 -1.07
N LEU A 1199 -62.26 24.92 -1.59
CA LEU A 1199 -63.31 24.15 -0.93
C LEU A 1199 -63.47 22.77 -1.60
N PRO A 1200 -63.78 21.69 -0.86
CA PRO A 1200 -64.07 21.66 0.58
C PRO A 1200 -62.82 21.76 1.47
N LEU A 1201 -62.98 22.26 2.69
CA LEU A 1201 -61.94 22.25 3.73
C LEU A 1201 -62.00 20.97 4.56
N THR A 1202 -60.85 20.37 4.86
CA THR A 1202 -60.71 19.27 5.83
C THR A 1202 -61.26 19.72 7.20
N PRO A 1203 -62.24 19.02 7.80
CA PRO A 1203 -62.89 19.47 9.02
C PRO A 1203 -61.94 19.69 10.22
N LYS A 1204 -62.24 20.70 11.04
CA LYS A 1204 -61.65 20.86 12.38
C LYS A 1204 -62.62 20.31 13.43
N THR A 1205 -62.15 19.38 14.24
CA THR A 1205 -62.92 18.75 15.33
C THR A 1205 -62.57 19.35 16.69
N LEU A 1206 -63.58 19.69 17.48
CA LEU A 1206 -63.51 19.98 18.90
C LEU A 1206 -63.90 18.73 19.72
N THR A 1207 -63.35 18.59 20.92
CA THR A 1207 -63.70 17.54 21.88
C THR A 1207 -63.89 18.14 23.26
N TYR A 1208 -64.93 17.71 23.97
CA TYR A 1208 -65.38 18.28 25.24
C TYR A 1208 -65.07 17.40 26.46
#